data_AF-A0A968U5N9-F1
#
_entry.id   AF-A0A968U5N9-F1
#
_cell.length_a   1.000
_cell.length_b   1.000
_cell.length_c   1.000
_cell.angle_alpha   90.00
_cell.angle_beta   90.00
_cell.angle_gamma   90.00
#
_symmetry.space_group_name_H-M   'P 1'
#
loop_
_entity.id
_entity.type
_entity.pdbx_description
1 polymer ?
#
loop_
_entity_poly.entity_id
_entity_poly.type
_entity_poly.pdbx_seq_one_letter_code
_entity_poly.pdbx_strand_id
1 'polypeptide(L)'
;MVAQALRGFWKFLNTDIQEIPWGEVAEKGIDAITATTEFSQAFKEQAPKITQLQSLAKDVEPFLKALESPITQLAVSSLPIVSLGIGLLRIYSEINKKEITLEESIIIAFQLAYLQSLERVLSFLHEESIIKKLNQIELKNLIEIQLGKLDATKLSNNERNTIKTLNFQSTNLCNQLNKALEEQLTEAKLENSLTQRLVQKVAWGTYRHIHQVVVEAGEQLKSLSVFLSTGGQQVQNKYDSIDDYLEEIINCLPDKKVFDEDNPGIILKDLYVQLQVKLLTPDGKIDEDAKPKDIHDWVKDILESQQKTRKVIFIQGEAGRGKSAFCKMFAHSVKEEIYPAFIPIFIPLEKILRCGDNFTKTLEIYLQGCSFTQNDSAWLTDKNTRFLFLLDGFDELLLKNYECARELLEQVLDFQQSSRDHHQCLITGRPLSIEGVDNYVDQIEELHRAEIEPMNDSLYESWMQKWERIFGEKETKNFREFIKNCPEDIETRLSREPLLLYLLARLHREEYISNEKLNIAKGMQAKVIIYKTCVDWVLERQRDKQVSKKIGLDINYLRGLMQEIALCTTQSGIGIAKIAMLENRLTNTNSPIIDLIRSLENRTEQFEKSSLNNLLTTFYLKLTEENTNKKGSVEFTHKSFGEFLFAERLKKSFENWFIKDGEQYEIEASQIAEDIYDLLGYGNLSREIVNYLIALLDQDKDFNINSLFKQLYQFYSNWCEGLYLDQCTEGKPPRSKVLELQKAKIQSGLRQVDIYAGLNVMVLLFELHRHARDQNKPPEELYFNPCKEFQTAEKLEKLDLERLLRIVGYSYWLYKGSSNESITRKFVESVGIFLSGVNLTDAKLHAVNLSGADLSYSDLSRADLSRADLRGANLCGVDLREADLRGADLRGAVLCKKFDLDPKEITKLQGIKLSDANLAGLDLSDLDLSGANLSGLDLRNFDLKGTNLSGADLSRVNLSGLDLSETNLIGAILRMLTSVELISMDLILVKWISETLFLMEKILLALTSVMLISAALTLASLI
;
A
#
# COMPACT_ATOMS: atom_id res chain seq x y z
N MET A 1 -33.09 32.81 28.38
CA MET A 1 -32.80 32.70 29.83
C MET A 1 -31.31 32.45 30.06
N VAL A 2 -30.69 31.43 29.45
CA VAL A 2 -29.19 31.28 29.36
C VAL A 2 -28.47 32.52 28.85
N ALA A 3 -28.90 33.08 27.71
CA ALA A 3 -28.30 34.28 27.18
C ALA A 3 -28.51 35.50 28.10
N GLN A 4 -29.61 35.51 28.85
CA GLN A 4 -29.88 36.53 29.88
C GLN A 4 -29.00 36.32 31.12
N ALA A 5 -28.66 35.07 31.43
CA ALA A 5 -27.75 34.68 32.48
C ALA A 5 -26.32 35.11 32.19
N LEU A 6 -25.85 34.79 30.99
CA LEU A 6 -24.52 35.12 30.51
C LEU A 6 -24.38 36.60 30.14
N ARG A 7 -25.45 37.27 29.69
CA ARG A 7 -25.49 38.74 29.59
C ARG A 7 -25.52 39.40 30.96
N GLY A 8 -26.26 38.88 31.95
CA GLY A 8 -26.24 39.41 33.32
C GLY A 8 -24.87 39.26 33.96
N PHE A 9 -24.20 38.14 33.66
CA PHE A 9 -22.83 37.82 34.01
C PHE A 9 -21.80 38.76 33.34
N TRP A 10 -21.86 38.94 32.02
CA TRP A 10 -20.97 39.87 31.31
C TRP A 10 -21.26 41.31 31.69
N LYS A 11 -22.53 41.71 31.77
CA LYS A 11 -22.92 43.06 32.17
C LYS A 11 -22.54 43.36 33.62
N PHE A 12 -22.39 42.34 34.48
CA PHE A 12 -21.80 42.46 35.82
C PHE A 12 -20.27 42.63 35.75
N LEU A 13 -19.56 41.89 34.87
CA LEU A 13 -18.12 42.07 34.64
C LEU A 13 -17.75 43.37 33.90
N ASN A 14 -18.65 43.92 33.07
CA ASN A 14 -18.52 45.17 32.30
C ASN A 14 -19.24 46.37 32.93
N THR A 15 -20.03 46.20 34.01
CA THR A 15 -20.43 47.36 34.82
C THR A 15 -19.18 47.95 35.43
N ASP A 16 -19.09 49.29 35.56
CA ASP A 16 -17.99 50.03 36.21
C ASP A 16 -17.79 49.57 37.67
N ILE A 17 -17.23 48.38 37.83
CA ILE A 17 -16.61 47.83 39.03
C ILE A 17 -15.13 48.21 39.04
N GLN A 18 -14.63 48.83 37.96
CA GLN A 18 -13.29 49.42 37.84
C GLN A 18 -13.06 50.58 38.82
N GLU A 19 -14.11 51.16 39.40
CA GLU A 19 -14.00 52.16 40.48
C GLU A 19 -14.03 51.56 41.89
N ILE A 20 -14.05 50.24 42.06
CA ILE A 20 -13.89 49.62 43.37
C ILE A 20 -12.39 49.33 43.58
N PRO A 21 -11.69 50.07 44.47
CA PRO A 21 -10.30 49.80 44.75
C PRO A 21 -10.22 48.54 45.62
N TRP A 22 -10.24 47.37 44.99
CA TRP A 22 -10.16 46.07 45.67
C TRP A 22 -8.91 45.96 46.57
N GLY A 23 -7.84 46.68 46.23
CA GLY A 23 -6.65 46.83 47.07
C GLY A 23 -6.87 47.65 48.35
N GLU A 24 -7.62 48.75 48.32
CA GLU A 24 -7.85 49.60 49.51
C GLU A 24 -8.93 49.02 50.45
N VAL A 25 -9.89 48.26 49.91
CA VAL A 25 -10.94 47.58 50.70
C VAL A 25 -10.34 46.45 51.55
N ALA A 26 -9.25 45.82 51.08
CA ALA A 26 -8.55 44.77 51.82
C ALA A 26 -7.67 45.34 52.95
N GLU A 27 -7.13 46.56 52.81
CA GLU A 27 -6.18 47.15 53.77
C GLU A 27 -6.84 47.93 54.92
N LYS A 28 -8.00 48.58 54.71
CA LYS A 28 -8.54 49.55 55.70
C LYS A 28 -9.81 49.14 56.45
N GLY A 29 -10.42 48.00 56.12
CA GLY A 29 -11.60 47.51 56.85
C GLY A 29 -12.86 48.38 56.68
N ILE A 30 -13.99 47.82 57.11
CA ILE A 30 -15.38 48.23 56.82
C ILE A 30 -15.71 49.67 57.27
N ASP A 31 -14.93 50.28 58.16
CA ASP A 31 -15.27 51.53 58.83
C ASP A 31 -15.09 52.79 57.95
N ALA A 32 -14.23 52.75 56.91
CA ALA A 32 -13.96 53.92 56.07
C ALA A 32 -15.08 54.25 55.05
N ILE A 33 -15.99 53.31 54.77
CA ILE A 33 -17.03 53.42 53.72
C ILE A 33 -18.35 54.01 54.25
N THR A 34 -18.43 54.31 55.56
CA THR A 34 -19.67 54.79 56.21
C THR A 34 -20.00 56.27 56.01
N ALA A 35 -19.21 57.04 55.25
CA ALA A 35 -19.30 58.50 55.20
C ALA A 35 -20.30 59.12 54.17
N THR A 36 -20.97 58.33 53.33
CA THR A 36 -22.01 58.85 52.41
C THR A 36 -23.30 58.04 52.48
N THR A 37 -24.41 58.74 52.74
CA THR A 37 -25.73 58.18 53.06
C THR A 37 -26.37 57.39 51.91
N GLU A 38 -25.99 57.66 50.67
CA GLU A 38 -26.50 56.92 49.49
C GLU A 38 -25.77 55.59 49.26
N PHE A 39 -24.50 55.47 49.67
CA PHE A 39 -23.70 54.24 49.50
C PHE A 39 -24.09 53.16 50.53
N SER A 40 -24.38 53.57 51.77
CA SER A 40 -24.78 52.68 52.88
C SER A 40 -26.07 51.88 52.62
N GLN A 41 -26.98 52.43 51.81
CA GLN A 41 -28.27 51.80 51.54
C GLN A 41 -28.18 50.74 50.43
N ALA A 42 -27.42 51.02 49.36
CA ALA A 42 -27.10 50.03 48.32
C ALA A 42 -26.18 48.91 48.84
N PHE A 43 -25.22 49.26 49.71
CA PHE A 43 -24.27 48.31 50.29
C PHE A 43 -24.94 47.37 51.30
N LYS A 44 -25.96 47.80 52.05
CA LYS A 44 -26.70 46.91 52.99
C LYS A 44 -27.61 45.90 52.31
N GLU A 45 -28.17 46.22 51.14
CA GLU A 45 -28.99 45.26 50.37
C GLU A 45 -28.15 44.21 49.63
N GLN A 46 -26.89 44.54 49.30
CA GLN A 46 -25.98 43.65 48.58
C GLN A 46 -24.84 43.09 49.45
N ALA A 47 -24.69 43.53 50.70
CA ALA A 47 -23.62 43.12 51.63
C ALA A 47 -23.43 41.60 51.75
N PRO A 48 -24.50 40.76 51.89
CA PRO A 48 -24.32 39.30 51.95
C PRO A 48 -23.80 38.71 50.65
N LYS A 49 -24.14 39.31 49.49
CA LYS A 49 -23.68 38.91 48.16
C LYS A 49 -22.22 39.31 47.93
N ILE A 50 -21.79 40.44 48.48
CA ILE A 50 -20.42 40.96 48.36
C ILE A 50 -19.43 40.19 49.25
N THR A 51 -19.85 39.72 50.44
CA THR A 51 -18.97 38.89 51.30
C THR A 51 -18.70 37.50 50.71
N GLN A 52 -19.65 36.92 49.95
CA GLN A 52 -19.44 35.69 49.17
C GLN A 52 -18.56 35.92 47.93
N LEU A 53 -18.63 37.11 47.32
CA LEU A 53 -17.77 37.50 46.19
C LEU A 53 -16.32 37.75 46.63
N GLN A 54 -16.07 38.24 47.85
CA GLN A 54 -14.71 38.46 48.37
C GLN A 54 -13.85 37.18 48.46
N SER A 55 -14.44 36.01 48.75
CA SER A 55 -13.70 34.74 48.74
C SER A 55 -13.35 34.25 47.32
N LEU A 56 -14.10 34.69 46.30
CA LEU A 56 -13.92 34.32 44.89
C LEU A 56 -13.13 35.39 44.09
N ALA A 57 -13.02 36.61 44.60
CA ALA A 57 -12.32 37.73 43.95
C ALA A 57 -10.82 37.44 43.71
N LYS A 58 -10.17 36.64 44.57
CA LYS A 58 -8.78 36.21 44.38
C LYS A 58 -8.58 35.29 43.16
N ASP A 59 -9.59 34.50 42.80
CA ASP A 59 -9.53 33.58 41.66
C ASP A 59 -9.98 34.25 40.35
N VAL A 60 -10.86 35.26 40.43
CA VAL A 60 -11.43 35.96 39.25
C VAL A 60 -10.51 37.06 38.69
N GLU A 61 -9.63 37.66 39.51
CA GLU A 61 -8.72 38.74 39.07
C GLU A 61 -7.73 38.32 37.95
N PRO A 62 -7.09 37.14 37.98
CA PRO A 62 -6.26 36.65 36.88
C PRO A 62 -7.03 36.44 35.56
N PHE A 63 -8.29 36.01 35.65
CA PHE A 63 -9.16 35.83 34.48
C PHE A 63 -9.57 37.15 33.85
N LEU A 64 -9.91 38.17 34.65
CA LEU A 64 -10.24 39.50 34.15
C LEU A 64 -9.05 40.17 33.47
N LYS A 65 -7.83 39.99 34.02
CA LYS A 65 -6.58 40.42 33.37
C LYS A 65 -6.27 39.65 32.09
N ALA A 66 -6.61 38.35 32.03
CA ALA A 66 -6.45 37.52 30.84
C ALA A 66 -7.52 37.79 29.74
N LEU A 67 -8.71 38.26 30.12
CA LEU A 67 -9.75 38.65 29.17
C LEU A 67 -9.38 39.86 28.32
N GLU A 68 -8.58 40.76 28.90
CA GLU A 68 -8.04 41.96 28.23
C GLU A 68 -6.76 41.67 27.45
N SER A 69 -6.30 40.42 27.42
CA SER A 69 -5.03 40.06 26.82
C SER A 69 -5.17 39.33 25.48
N PRO A 70 -4.10 39.27 24.67
CA PRO A 70 -4.13 38.56 23.40
C PRO A 70 -4.41 37.07 23.58
N ILE A 71 -5.10 36.45 22.61
CA ILE A 71 -5.50 35.03 22.64
C ILE A 71 -4.33 34.05 22.91
N THR A 72 -3.11 34.44 22.57
CA THR A 72 -1.87 33.67 22.78
C THR A 72 -1.44 33.62 24.25
N GLN A 73 -1.89 34.54 25.10
CA GLN A 73 -1.63 34.45 26.54
C GLN A 73 -2.34 33.27 27.18
N LEU A 74 -3.44 32.77 26.60
CA LEU A 74 -4.05 31.50 27.03
C LEU A 74 -3.04 30.36 27.04
N ALA A 75 -2.23 30.26 25.98
CA ALA A 75 -1.22 29.20 25.85
C ALA A 75 -0.09 29.28 26.88
N VAL A 76 0.21 30.48 27.40
CA VAL A 76 1.35 30.74 28.29
C VAL A 76 0.96 30.74 29.77
N SER A 77 -0.26 31.15 30.09
CA SER A 77 -0.69 31.41 31.48
C SER A 77 -1.38 30.24 32.17
N SER A 78 -1.63 29.11 31.45
CA SER A 78 -2.31 27.92 31.97
C SER A 78 -3.54 28.32 32.80
N LEU A 79 -4.40 29.14 32.23
CA LEU A 79 -5.52 29.70 32.96
C LEU A 79 -6.47 28.55 33.28
N PRO A 80 -6.97 28.43 34.52
CA PRO A 80 -7.88 27.34 34.85
C PRO A 80 -9.30 27.71 34.37
N ILE A 81 -9.47 27.79 33.04
CA ILE A 81 -10.69 28.25 32.34
C ILE A 81 -11.91 27.49 32.84
N VAL A 82 -11.76 26.18 33.05
CA VAL A 82 -12.83 25.31 33.56
C VAL A 82 -13.22 25.68 34.99
N SER A 83 -12.27 25.74 35.92
CA SER A 83 -12.56 26.02 37.34
C SER A 83 -13.11 27.44 37.54
N LEU A 84 -12.63 28.40 36.75
CA LEU A 84 -13.11 29.78 36.75
C LEU A 84 -14.51 29.89 36.16
N GLY A 85 -14.75 29.25 35.02
CA GLY A 85 -16.08 29.16 34.41
C GLY A 85 -17.10 28.58 35.39
N ILE A 86 -16.73 27.53 36.13
CA ILE A 86 -17.55 26.92 37.18
C ILE A 86 -17.77 27.89 38.36
N GLY A 87 -16.74 28.57 38.84
CA GLY A 87 -16.84 29.57 39.91
C GLY A 87 -17.77 30.73 39.55
N LEU A 88 -17.80 31.12 38.29
CA LEU A 88 -18.65 32.17 37.76
C LEU A 88 -20.13 31.73 37.63
N LEU A 89 -20.37 30.47 37.25
CA LEU A 89 -21.70 29.86 37.27
C LEU A 89 -22.27 29.73 38.69
N ARG A 90 -21.41 29.43 39.67
CA ARG A 90 -21.76 29.40 41.09
C ARG A 90 -22.32 30.75 41.54
N ILE A 91 -21.60 31.83 41.25
CA ILE A 91 -22.01 33.20 41.57
C ILE A 91 -23.37 33.51 40.93
N TYR A 92 -23.56 33.15 39.66
CA TYR A 92 -24.81 33.39 38.96
C TYR A 92 -26.02 32.64 39.55
N SER A 93 -25.83 31.36 39.89
CA SER A 93 -26.86 30.51 40.51
C SER A 93 -27.28 31.05 41.89
N GLU A 94 -26.29 31.44 42.71
CA GLU A 94 -26.52 32.01 44.04
C GLU A 94 -27.20 33.38 43.99
N ILE A 95 -26.86 34.24 43.01
CA ILE A 95 -27.46 35.57 42.84
C ILE A 95 -28.94 35.50 42.41
N ASN A 96 -29.28 34.55 41.54
CA ASN A 96 -30.61 34.49 40.92
C ASN A 96 -31.57 33.46 41.54
N LYS A 97 -31.11 32.67 42.52
CA LYS A 97 -31.90 31.63 43.22
C LYS A 97 -32.67 30.71 42.25
N LYS A 98 -32.05 30.36 41.12
CA LYS A 98 -32.69 29.59 40.06
C LYS A 98 -31.78 28.44 39.64
N GLU A 99 -32.31 27.22 39.68
CA GLU A 99 -31.56 26.05 39.20
C GLU A 99 -31.35 26.15 37.68
N ILE A 100 -30.08 25.99 37.27
CA ILE A 100 -29.67 25.94 35.87
C ILE A 100 -30.27 24.67 35.25
N THR A 101 -30.98 24.78 34.13
CA THR A 101 -31.61 23.58 33.53
C THR A 101 -30.56 22.69 32.87
N LEU A 102 -30.88 21.41 32.63
CA LEU A 102 -29.97 20.45 31.97
C LEU A 102 -29.45 20.99 30.62
N GLU A 103 -30.33 21.60 29.83
CA GLU A 103 -30.01 22.16 28.51
C GLU A 103 -28.99 23.30 28.61
N GLU A 104 -29.19 24.19 29.58
CA GLU A 104 -28.29 25.32 29.83
C GLU A 104 -26.92 24.83 30.30
N SER A 105 -26.92 23.82 31.17
CA SER A 105 -25.71 23.19 31.72
C SER A 105 -24.87 22.55 30.61
N ILE A 106 -25.51 21.83 29.67
CA ILE A 106 -24.81 21.18 28.55
C ILE A 106 -24.13 22.21 27.65
N ILE A 107 -24.84 23.28 27.28
CA ILE A 107 -24.28 24.32 26.39
C ILE A 107 -23.05 24.97 27.03
N ILE A 108 -23.12 25.28 28.32
CA ILE A 108 -22.01 25.88 29.07
C ILE A 108 -20.82 24.92 29.14
N ALA A 109 -21.07 23.63 29.41
CA ALA A 109 -20.01 22.63 29.46
C ALA A 109 -19.27 22.49 28.11
N PHE A 110 -20.01 22.48 26.99
CA PHE A 110 -19.40 22.46 25.65
C PHE A 110 -18.59 23.72 25.33
N GLN A 111 -19.05 24.90 25.76
CA GLN A 111 -18.31 26.16 25.54
C GLN A 111 -17.00 26.20 26.35
N LEU A 112 -17.04 25.81 27.62
CA LEU A 112 -15.84 25.71 28.45
C LEU A 112 -14.86 24.67 27.90
N ALA A 113 -15.37 23.51 27.47
CA ALA A 113 -14.54 22.49 26.84
C ALA A 113 -13.94 22.95 25.50
N TYR A 114 -14.67 23.77 24.73
CA TYR A 114 -14.18 24.34 23.47
C TYR A 114 -13.06 25.34 23.71
N LEU A 115 -13.19 26.21 24.72
CA LEU A 115 -12.12 27.13 25.14
C LEU A 115 -10.91 26.38 25.69
N GLN A 116 -11.13 25.33 26.48
CA GLN A 116 -10.05 24.46 26.98
C GLN A 116 -9.31 23.75 25.83
N SER A 117 -10.05 23.30 24.81
CA SER A 117 -9.46 22.72 23.61
C SER A 117 -8.69 23.76 22.80
N LEU A 118 -9.17 25.01 22.73
CA LEU A 118 -8.50 26.11 22.06
C LEU A 118 -7.18 26.45 22.76
N GLU A 119 -7.18 26.57 24.09
CA GLU A 119 -5.96 26.76 24.89
C GLU A 119 -4.92 25.67 24.59
N ARG A 120 -5.35 24.40 24.60
CA ARG A 120 -4.49 23.25 24.32
C ARG A 120 -3.91 23.28 22.90
N VAL A 121 -4.73 23.59 21.88
CA VAL A 121 -4.25 23.69 20.49
C VAL A 121 -3.25 24.84 20.34
N LEU A 122 -3.50 25.97 21.00
CA LEU A 122 -2.60 27.13 20.97
C LEU A 122 -1.29 26.87 21.71
N SER A 123 -1.27 26.05 22.77
CA SER A 123 -0.03 25.73 23.51
C SER A 123 0.96 24.87 22.72
N PHE A 124 0.49 24.14 21.71
CA PHE A 124 1.34 23.37 20.79
C PHE A 124 1.81 24.16 19.56
N LEU A 125 1.41 25.43 19.41
CA LEU A 125 1.89 26.28 18.33
C LEU A 125 3.24 26.93 18.71
N HIS A 126 4.30 26.57 17.99
CA HIS A 126 5.65 27.09 18.23
C HIS A 126 6.16 28.07 17.16
N GLU A 127 5.37 28.35 16.12
CA GLU A 127 5.77 29.25 15.04
C GLU A 127 5.59 30.75 15.41
N GLU A 128 6.70 31.49 15.50
CA GLU A 128 6.70 32.91 15.85
C GLU A 128 5.89 33.79 14.89
N SER A 129 5.82 33.43 13.61
CA SER A 129 5.07 34.17 12.57
C SER A 129 3.56 34.11 12.82
N ILE A 130 3.05 32.94 13.21
CA ILE A 130 1.65 32.69 13.54
C ILE A 130 1.30 33.34 14.88
N ILE A 131 2.16 33.18 15.90
CA ILE A 131 1.98 33.79 17.22
C ILE A 131 1.84 35.32 17.10
N LYS A 132 2.67 35.98 16.26
CA LYS A 132 2.56 37.44 16.03
C LYS A 132 1.24 37.87 15.41
N LYS A 133 0.64 37.05 14.53
CA LYS A 133 -0.68 37.32 13.94
C LYS A 133 -1.79 37.08 14.94
N LEU A 134 -1.71 36.00 15.72
CA LEU A 134 -2.67 35.66 16.77
C LEU A 134 -2.67 36.69 17.91
N ASN A 135 -1.54 37.34 18.20
CA ASN A 135 -1.45 38.42 19.18
C ASN A 135 -2.35 39.64 18.87
N GLN A 136 -2.90 39.74 17.65
CA GLN A 136 -3.81 40.82 17.25
C GLN A 136 -5.26 40.55 17.65
N ILE A 137 -5.58 39.33 18.09
CA ILE A 137 -6.92 38.92 18.51
C ILE A 137 -7.04 39.05 20.02
N GLU A 138 -7.94 39.90 20.50
CA GLU A 138 -8.27 40.03 21.92
C GLU A 138 -9.23 38.93 22.37
N LEU A 139 -8.96 38.33 23.54
CA LEU A 139 -9.79 37.24 24.09
C LEU A 139 -11.24 37.68 24.33
N LYS A 140 -11.42 38.94 24.75
CA LYS A 140 -12.72 39.60 24.96
C LYS A 140 -13.65 39.48 23.76
N ASN A 141 -13.16 39.72 22.54
CA ASN A 141 -13.97 39.69 21.33
C ASN A 141 -14.50 38.28 21.03
N LEU A 142 -13.68 37.26 21.25
CA LEU A 142 -14.04 35.86 21.01
C LEU A 142 -15.16 35.42 21.97
N ILE A 143 -15.05 35.81 23.25
CA ILE A 143 -16.04 35.48 24.27
C ILE A 143 -17.34 36.29 24.09
N GLU A 144 -17.26 37.58 23.71
CA GLU A 144 -18.44 38.39 23.39
C GLU A 144 -19.24 37.83 22.20
N ILE A 145 -18.56 37.34 21.15
CA ILE A 145 -19.20 36.69 19.99
C ILE A 145 -19.84 35.34 20.36
N GLN A 146 -19.16 34.51 21.18
CA GLN A 146 -19.72 33.25 21.69
C GLN A 146 -21.00 33.47 22.49
N LEU A 147 -21.09 34.60 23.19
CA LEU A 147 -22.22 34.97 24.03
C LEU A 147 -23.35 35.67 23.27
N GLY A 148 -23.06 36.45 22.23
CA GLY A 148 -24.07 37.06 21.37
C GLY A 148 -24.87 36.04 20.53
N LYS A 149 -24.28 34.91 20.18
CA LYS A 149 -24.95 33.83 19.39
C LYS A 149 -25.89 32.95 20.22
N LEU A 150 -25.87 33.05 21.57
CA LEU A 150 -26.79 32.37 22.49
C LEU A 150 -28.23 32.92 22.45
N ASP A 151 -28.45 34.14 21.94
CA ASP A 151 -29.78 34.74 21.86
C ASP A 151 -30.61 34.26 20.66
N ALA A 152 -29.97 33.65 19.66
CA ALA A 152 -30.62 33.27 18.41
C ALA A 152 -31.02 31.77 18.32
N THR A 153 -30.50 30.91 19.21
CA THR A 153 -30.67 29.46 19.12
C THR A 153 -31.72 28.94 20.11
N LYS A 154 -32.98 28.84 19.66
CA LYS A 154 -33.89 27.83 20.24
C LYS A 154 -33.43 26.47 19.74
N LEU A 155 -32.91 25.61 20.63
CA LEU A 155 -32.57 24.24 20.27
C LEU A 155 -33.82 23.53 19.74
N SER A 156 -33.74 23.07 18.49
CA SER A 156 -34.77 22.29 17.82
C SER A 156 -34.96 20.94 18.52
N ASN A 157 -36.14 20.30 18.35
CA ASN A 157 -36.39 18.97 18.91
C ASN A 157 -35.40 17.90 18.41
N ASN A 158 -34.77 18.10 17.24
CA ASN A 158 -33.72 17.22 16.73
C ASN A 158 -32.40 17.43 17.49
N GLU A 159 -31.99 18.66 17.77
CA GLU A 159 -30.79 18.94 18.58
C GLU A 159 -30.91 18.42 20.01
N ARG A 160 -32.12 18.41 20.58
CA ARG A 160 -32.41 17.76 21.88
C ARG A 160 -32.13 16.25 21.88
N ASN A 161 -32.26 15.58 20.72
CA ASN A 161 -31.93 14.17 20.56
C ASN A 161 -30.45 13.97 20.16
N THR A 162 -29.86 14.88 19.39
CA THR A 162 -28.43 14.83 19.02
C THR A 162 -27.52 15.08 20.21
N ILE A 163 -27.89 16.01 21.09
CA ILE A 163 -27.21 16.28 22.37
C ILE A 163 -27.31 15.07 23.31
N LYS A 164 -28.42 14.30 23.26
CA LYS A 164 -28.52 13.03 23.98
C LYS A 164 -27.57 11.96 23.45
N THR A 165 -27.17 12.05 22.18
CA THR A 165 -26.20 11.14 21.53
C THR A 165 -24.75 11.67 21.53
N LEU A 166 -24.47 12.79 22.20
CA LEU A 166 -23.13 13.34 22.44
C LEU A 166 -22.25 13.61 21.19
N ASN A 167 -22.83 13.80 20.00
CA ASN A 167 -22.06 14.15 18.79
C ASN A 167 -21.90 15.67 18.63
N PHE A 168 -20.86 16.24 19.23
CA PHE A 168 -20.61 17.70 19.24
C PHE A 168 -20.47 18.28 17.83
N GLN A 169 -19.74 17.60 16.96
CA GLN A 169 -19.40 18.05 15.60
C GLN A 169 -20.64 18.32 14.74
N SER A 170 -21.69 17.54 14.94
CA SER A 170 -22.95 17.68 14.20
C SER A 170 -23.88 18.77 14.75
N THR A 171 -23.50 19.44 15.84
CA THR A 171 -24.35 20.45 16.48
C THR A 171 -24.23 21.81 15.80
N ASN A 172 -25.35 22.54 15.75
CA ASN A 172 -25.36 23.93 15.31
C ASN A 172 -24.50 24.82 16.23
N LEU A 173 -24.37 24.45 17.51
CA LEU A 173 -23.47 25.12 18.45
C LEU A 173 -22.01 25.04 17.98
N CYS A 174 -21.50 23.85 17.64
CA CYS A 174 -20.16 23.68 17.07
C CYS A 174 -19.97 24.52 15.80
N ASN A 175 -20.92 24.48 14.86
CA ASN A 175 -20.85 25.29 13.63
C ASN A 175 -20.78 26.80 13.90
N GLN A 176 -21.52 27.30 14.90
CA GLN A 176 -21.51 28.71 15.27
C GLN A 176 -20.22 29.14 15.95
N LEU A 177 -19.66 28.29 16.80
CA LEU A 177 -18.37 28.48 17.47
C LEU A 177 -17.22 28.45 16.45
N ASN A 178 -17.23 27.47 15.55
CA ASN A 178 -16.27 27.34 14.45
C ASN A 178 -16.28 28.58 13.56
N LYS A 179 -17.47 29.02 13.12
CA LYS A 179 -17.60 30.23 12.31
C LYS A 179 -17.12 31.50 13.03
N ALA A 180 -17.38 31.61 14.34
CA ALA A 180 -16.88 32.73 15.13
C ALA A 180 -15.34 32.74 15.20
N LEU A 181 -14.74 31.58 15.43
CA LEU A 181 -13.28 31.44 15.46
C LEU A 181 -12.68 31.71 14.08
N GLU A 182 -13.29 31.21 13.02
CA GLU A 182 -12.88 31.42 11.63
C GLU A 182 -12.91 32.90 11.22
N GLU A 183 -13.97 33.64 11.58
CA GLU A 183 -14.09 35.09 11.35
C GLU A 183 -12.91 35.85 11.99
N GLN A 184 -12.59 35.52 13.26
CA GLN A 184 -11.49 36.17 14.00
C GLN A 184 -10.09 35.81 13.46
N LEU A 185 -9.88 34.55 13.08
CA LEU A 185 -8.60 34.11 12.49
C LEU A 185 -8.39 34.70 11.09
N THR A 186 -9.47 34.91 10.33
CA THR A 186 -9.44 35.58 9.02
C THR A 186 -9.13 37.06 9.16
N GLU A 187 -9.71 37.75 10.17
CA GLU A 187 -9.38 39.14 10.50
C GLU A 187 -7.89 39.32 10.86
N ALA A 188 -7.28 38.32 11.51
CA ALA A 188 -5.85 38.27 11.80
C ALA A 188 -4.95 37.93 10.57
N LYS A 189 -5.52 37.83 9.37
CA LYS A 189 -4.80 37.53 8.10
C LYS A 189 -4.01 36.23 8.14
N LEU A 190 -4.57 35.18 8.75
CA LEU A 190 -4.08 33.82 8.62
C LEU A 190 -4.48 33.22 7.28
N GLU A 191 -3.69 32.27 6.78
CA GLU A 191 -4.03 31.55 5.54
C GLU A 191 -5.27 30.69 5.74
N ASN A 192 -6.12 30.61 4.71
CA ASN A 192 -7.41 29.92 4.82
C ASN A 192 -7.26 28.43 5.20
N SER A 193 -6.25 27.74 4.66
CA SER A 193 -5.94 26.34 5.00
C SER A 193 -5.60 26.17 6.49
N LEU A 194 -4.71 27.01 7.02
CA LEU A 194 -4.33 26.99 8.43
C LEU A 194 -5.50 27.34 9.35
N THR A 195 -6.33 28.31 8.98
CA THR A 195 -7.55 28.67 9.70
C THR A 195 -8.50 27.47 9.83
N GLN A 196 -8.76 26.78 8.71
CA GLN A 196 -9.62 25.60 8.72
C GLN A 196 -9.07 24.47 9.59
N ARG A 197 -7.75 24.20 9.52
CA ARG A 197 -7.09 23.18 10.35
C ARG A 197 -7.21 23.49 11.83
N LEU A 198 -6.93 24.73 12.25
CA LEU A 198 -7.03 25.13 13.65
C LEU A 198 -8.45 25.00 14.18
N VAL A 199 -9.44 25.49 13.43
CA VAL A 199 -10.86 25.37 13.79
C VAL A 199 -11.27 23.91 13.93
N GLN A 200 -10.88 23.04 12.99
CA GLN A 200 -11.15 21.61 13.07
C GLN A 200 -10.48 20.96 14.29
N LYS A 201 -9.20 21.26 14.58
CA LYS A 201 -8.50 20.73 15.75
C LYS A 201 -9.22 21.08 17.05
N VAL A 202 -9.66 22.33 17.20
CA VAL A 202 -10.40 22.78 18.39
C VAL A 202 -11.74 22.08 18.51
N ALA A 203 -12.49 21.99 17.41
CA ALA A 203 -13.76 21.28 17.40
C ALA A 203 -13.60 19.82 17.84
N TRP A 204 -12.64 19.09 17.25
CA TRP A 204 -12.41 17.66 17.55
C TRP A 204 -11.82 17.42 18.95
N GLY A 205 -10.97 18.32 19.44
CA GLY A 205 -10.42 18.25 20.80
C GLY A 205 -11.44 18.59 21.89
N THR A 206 -12.51 19.33 21.58
CA THR A 206 -13.53 19.76 22.54
C THR A 206 -14.13 18.59 23.31
N TYR A 207 -14.44 17.48 22.65
CA TYR A 207 -15.14 16.37 23.30
C TYR A 207 -14.36 15.75 24.46
N ARG A 208 -13.03 15.66 24.32
CA ARG A 208 -12.13 15.14 25.34
C ARG A 208 -12.20 15.94 26.65
N HIS A 209 -12.40 17.26 26.56
CA HIS A 209 -12.41 18.15 27.71
C HIS A 209 -13.77 18.27 28.40
N ILE A 210 -14.86 17.82 27.78
CA ILE A 210 -16.21 17.88 28.38
C ILE A 210 -16.27 17.08 29.67
N HIS A 211 -15.64 15.90 29.70
CA HIS A 211 -15.65 15.08 30.90
C HIS A 211 -14.91 15.76 32.05
N GLN A 212 -13.73 16.34 31.78
CA GLN A 212 -12.98 17.12 32.77
C GLN A 212 -13.84 18.26 33.33
N VAL A 213 -14.51 19.02 32.45
CA VAL A 213 -15.45 20.09 32.84
C VAL A 213 -16.57 19.55 33.73
N VAL A 214 -17.10 18.37 33.43
CA VAL A 214 -18.24 17.79 34.15
C VAL A 214 -17.84 17.18 35.50
N VAL A 215 -16.65 16.58 35.61
CA VAL A 215 -16.11 16.09 36.89
C VAL A 215 -15.84 17.27 37.81
N GLU A 216 -15.17 18.30 37.31
CA GLU A 216 -14.88 19.52 38.08
C GLU A 216 -16.17 20.27 38.48
N ALA A 217 -17.21 20.23 37.64
CA ALA A 217 -18.51 20.88 37.90
C ALA A 217 -19.53 19.99 38.65
N GLY A 218 -19.21 18.71 38.89
CA GLY A 218 -20.17 17.64 39.18
C GLY A 218 -20.99 17.79 40.46
N GLU A 219 -20.49 18.54 41.45
CA GLU A 219 -21.23 18.85 42.68
C GLU A 219 -22.29 19.96 42.49
N GLN A 220 -22.10 20.84 41.51
CA GLN A 220 -22.94 22.04 41.31
C GLN A 220 -23.94 21.90 40.17
N LEU A 221 -23.60 21.10 39.16
CA LEU A 221 -24.49 20.75 38.04
C LEU A 221 -25.02 19.32 38.21
N LYS A 222 -25.78 19.08 39.29
CA LYS A 222 -26.35 17.76 39.65
C LYS A 222 -27.12 17.09 38.50
N SER A 223 -27.67 17.87 37.57
CA SER A 223 -28.38 17.38 36.38
C SER A 223 -27.44 16.80 35.31
N LEU A 224 -26.22 17.33 35.17
CA LEU A 224 -25.19 16.86 34.23
C LEU A 224 -24.40 15.67 34.75
N SER A 225 -24.08 15.66 36.04
CA SER A 225 -23.27 14.59 36.63
C SER A 225 -23.94 13.24 36.47
N VAL A 226 -25.26 13.15 36.66
CA VAL A 226 -26.06 11.92 36.41
C VAL A 226 -26.09 11.52 34.93
N PHE A 227 -26.03 12.48 33.99
CA PHE A 227 -26.11 12.23 32.54
C PHE A 227 -24.80 11.69 31.96
N LEU A 228 -23.65 12.02 32.55
CA LEU A 228 -22.31 11.61 32.10
C LEU A 228 -21.60 10.61 33.04
N SER A 229 -22.08 10.42 34.27
CA SER A 229 -21.51 9.48 35.26
C SER A 229 -21.67 8.00 34.90
N THR A 230 -22.41 7.67 33.82
CA THR A 230 -22.59 6.29 33.37
C THR A 230 -21.49 5.79 32.40
N GLY A 231 -20.52 6.63 32.03
CA GLY A 231 -19.40 6.24 31.15
C GLY A 231 -18.16 7.14 31.17
N GLY A 232 -18.13 8.20 31.99
CA GLY A 232 -17.07 9.21 31.97
C GLY A 232 -15.63 8.72 32.21
N GLN A 233 -15.43 7.82 33.19
CA GLN A 233 -14.12 7.20 33.42
C GLN A 233 -13.65 6.36 32.22
N GLN A 234 -14.57 5.70 31.52
CA GLN A 234 -14.23 4.92 30.32
C GLN A 234 -13.79 5.83 29.17
N VAL A 235 -14.43 6.99 29.00
CA VAL A 235 -14.03 8.01 28.00
C VAL A 235 -12.65 8.56 28.31
N GLN A 236 -12.37 8.92 29.57
CA GLN A 236 -11.03 9.41 29.96
C GLN A 236 -9.96 8.34 29.74
N ASN A 237 -10.19 7.12 30.23
CA ASN A 237 -9.27 6.00 30.05
C ASN A 237 -9.02 5.68 28.56
N LYS A 238 -10.03 5.86 27.70
CA LYS A 238 -9.91 5.71 26.24
C LYS A 238 -8.94 6.74 25.66
N TYR A 239 -9.09 8.02 25.99
CA TYR A 239 -8.20 9.06 25.49
C TYR A 239 -6.78 8.97 26.06
N ASP A 240 -6.64 8.58 27.33
CA ASP A 240 -5.32 8.36 27.94
C ASP A 240 -4.61 7.17 27.25
N SER A 241 -5.34 6.08 26.97
CA SER A 241 -4.81 4.95 26.19
C SER A 241 -4.45 5.31 24.74
N ILE A 242 -5.21 6.22 24.11
CA ILE A 242 -4.86 6.74 22.77
C ILE A 242 -3.58 7.57 22.84
N ASP A 243 -3.42 8.42 23.85
CA ASP A 243 -2.19 9.20 24.04
C ASP A 243 -0.98 8.30 24.29
N ASP A 244 -1.13 7.25 25.12
CA ASP A 244 -0.09 6.25 25.34
C ASP A 244 0.32 5.60 24.01
N TYR A 245 -0.65 5.22 23.17
CA TYR A 245 -0.38 4.70 21.82
C TYR A 245 0.36 5.70 20.92
N LEU A 246 -0.05 6.97 20.93
CA LEU A 246 0.57 8.03 20.12
C LEU A 246 2.01 8.32 20.57
N GLU A 247 2.30 8.24 21.86
CA GLU A 247 3.64 8.44 22.41
C GLU A 247 4.53 7.21 22.24
N GLU A 248 4.07 6.03 22.62
CA GLU A 248 4.89 4.82 22.60
C GLU A 248 5.13 4.28 21.18
N ILE A 249 4.11 4.32 20.32
CA ILE A 249 4.17 3.70 19.00
C ILE A 249 4.44 4.73 17.91
N ILE A 250 3.60 5.77 17.79
CA ILE A 250 3.66 6.71 16.65
C ILE A 250 4.86 7.65 16.75
N ASN A 251 5.16 8.21 17.94
CA ASN A 251 6.27 9.15 18.12
C ASN A 251 7.64 8.50 17.84
N CYS A 252 7.75 7.20 18.09
CA CYS A 252 8.98 6.44 17.85
C CYS A 252 9.20 6.06 16.37
N LEU A 253 8.20 6.21 15.48
CA LEU A 253 8.31 5.75 14.08
C LEU A 253 9.39 6.50 13.27
N PRO A 254 9.51 7.84 13.32
CA PRO A 254 10.53 8.59 12.59
C PRO A 254 11.95 8.37 13.11
N ASP A 255 12.08 8.00 14.37
CA ASP A 255 13.36 7.75 15.05
C ASP A 255 13.86 6.32 14.86
N LYS A 256 13.11 5.49 14.11
CA LYS A 256 13.61 4.18 13.71
C LYS A 256 14.85 4.36 12.84
N LYS A 257 15.90 3.65 13.21
CA LYS A 257 17.13 3.56 12.42
C LYS A 257 16.80 3.04 11.01
N VAL A 258 17.39 3.65 10.00
CA VAL A 258 17.31 3.14 8.62
C VAL A 258 18.05 1.80 8.54
N PHE A 259 19.23 1.75 9.18
CA PHE A 259 20.03 0.56 9.41
C PHE A 259 20.68 0.62 10.80
N ASP A 260 20.93 -0.54 11.42
CA ASP A 260 21.52 -0.62 12.77
C ASP A 260 23.01 -0.24 12.77
N GLU A 261 23.28 1.06 12.72
CA GLU A 261 24.62 1.63 12.71
C GLU A 261 24.98 2.28 14.06
N ASP A 262 26.27 2.21 14.40
CA ASP A 262 26.83 2.74 15.66
C ASP A 262 27.28 4.20 15.56
N ASN A 263 27.73 4.68 14.37
CA ASN A 263 28.13 6.08 14.20
C ASN A 263 28.29 6.53 12.71
N PRO A 264 27.63 7.61 12.27
CA PRO A 264 26.43 8.19 12.89
C PRO A 264 25.26 7.22 12.68
N GLY A 265 24.47 6.97 13.72
CA GLY A 265 23.25 6.18 13.59
C GLY A 265 22.21 6.99 12.83
N ILE A 266 22.05 6.71 11.52
CA ILE A 266 21.10 7.44 10.67
C ILE A 266 19.68 6.94 10.96
N ILE A 267 18.81 7.87 11.36
CA ILE A 267 17.39 7.61 11.58
C ILE A 267 16.57 8.04 10.38
N LEU A 268 15.35 7.49 10.26
CA LEU A 268 14.50 7.67 9.07
C LEU A 268 14.29 9.16 8.75
N LYS A 269 14.04 9.99 9.76
CA LYS A 269 13.79 11.42 9.57
C LYS A 269 14.96 12.20 8.98
N ASP A 270 16.20 11.72 9.16
CA ASP A 270 17.41 12.42 8.73
C ASP A 270 17.51 12.48 7.21
N LEU A 271 17.07 11.43 6.52
CA LEU A 271 17.19 11.28 5.06
C LEU A 271 15.85 11.26 4.32
N TYR A 272 14.72 11.13 5.02
CA TYR A 272 13.42 11.08 4.39
C TYR A 272 13.12 12.34 3.56
N VAL A 273 12.71 12.18 2.31
CA VAL A 273 12.19 13.26 1.46
C VAL A 273 10.73 12.95 1.11
N GLN A 274 9.89 13.99 0.99
CA GLN A 274 8.49 13.81 0.62
C GLN A 274 8.42 13.43 -0.85
N LEU A 275 7.97 12.20 -1.11
CA LEU A 275 7.99 11.61 -2.46
C LEU A 275 6.82 12.14 -3.28
N GLN A 276 6.93 12.01 -4.60
CA GLN A 276 5.86 12.36 -5.53
C GLN A 276 5.06 11.14 -5.95
N VAL A 277 3.79 11.37 -6.25
CA VAL A 277 2.88 10.37 -6.79
C VAL A 277 2.20 10.86 -8.06
N LYS A 278 1.98 9.95 -9.01
CA LYS A 278 1.06 10.15 -10.13
C LYS A 278 -0.25 9.43 -9.85
N LEU A 279 -1.34 10.09 -10.23
CA LEU A 279 -2.67 9.50 -10.09
C LEU A 279 -2.87 8.43 -11.15
N LEU A 280 -3.57 7.37 -10.77
CA LEU A 280 -3.95 6.32 -11.69
C LEU A 280 -5.44 6.47 -12.01
N THR A 281 -5.78 6.17 -13.24
CA THR A 281 -7.17 6.00 -13.69
C THR A 281 -7.84 4.82 -12.96
N PRO A 282 -9.18 4.75 -12.91
CA PRO A 282 -9.89 3.60 -12.35
C PRO A 282 -9.45 2.25 -12.94
N ASP A 283 -8.97 2.24 -14.19
CA ASP A 283 -8.46 1.07 -14.90
C ASP A 283 -6.99 0.74 -14.57
N GLY A 284 -6.39 1.41 -13.58
CA GLY A 284 -5.02 1.16 -13.12
C GLY A 284 -3.92 1.77 -13.98
N LYS A 285 -4.26 2.44 -15.09
CA LYS A 285 -3.27 3.11 -15.96
C LYS A 285 -2.87 4.46 -15.38
N ILE A 286 -1.59 4.83 -15.56
CA ILE A 286 -1.08 6.15 -15.20
C ILE A 286 -1.83 7.20 -16.00
N ASP A 287 -2.40 8.18 -15.30
CA ASP A 287 -2.98 9.35 -15.93
C ASP A 287 -1.82 10.25 -16.42
N GLU A 288 -1.48 10.13 -17.72
CA GLU A 288 -0.37 10.86 -18.33
C GLU A 288 -0.57 12.37 -18.32
N ASP A 289 -1.82 12.83 -18.27
CA ASP A 289 -2.18 14.25 -18.21
C ASP A 289 -2.07 14.82 -16.77
N ALA A 290 -2.04 13.96 -15.76
CA ALA A 290 -1.96 14.36 -14.36
C ALA A 290 -0.52 14.71 -13.94
N LYS A 291 -0.34 15.95 -13.47
CA LYS A 291 0.94 16.37 -12.89
C LYS A 291 1.25 15.59 -11.60
N PRO A 292 2.52 15.18 -11.38
CA PRO A 292 2.93 14.58 -10.11
C PRO A 292 2.60 15.49 -8.94
N LYS A 293 2.05 14.91 -7.87
CA LYS A 293 1.71 15.61 -6.63
C LYS A 293 2.60 15.13 -5.50
N ASP A 294 2.83 15.98 -4.50
CA ASP A 294 3.44 15.54 -3.25
C ASP A 294 2.52 14.54 -2.54
N ILE A 295 3.07 13.42 -2.08
CA ILE A 295 2.30 12.33 -1.47
C ILE A 295 1.66 12.73 -0.13
N HIS A 296 2.31 13.57 0.67
CA HIS A 296 1.75 14.04 1.94
C HIS A 296 0.61 15.01 1.66
N ASP A 297 0.84 15.99 0.79
CA ASP A 297 -0.16 17.01 0.46
C ASP A 297 -1.38 16.38 -0.21
N TRP A 298 -1.17 15.44 -1.13
CA TRP A 298 -2.26 14.74 -1.80
C TRP A 298 -3.16 13.98 -0.82
N VAL A 299 -2.58 13.25 0.15
CA VAL A 299 -3.38 12.53 1.16
C VAL A 299 -4.06 13.53 2.11
N LYS A 300 -3.36 14.61 2.52
CA LYS A 300 -3.94 15.67 3.36
C LYS A 300 -5.14 16.33 2.67
N ASP A 301 -5.04 16.66 1.39
CA ASP A 301 -6.14 17.22 0.60
C ASP A 301 -7.37 16.31 0.59
N ILE A 302 -7.17 14.99 0.49
CA ILE A 302 -8.27 14.01 0.56
C ILE A 302 -8.94 14.02 1.94
N LEU A 303 -8.13 14.03 3.02
CA LEU A 303 -8.63 14.04 4.40
C LEU A 303 -9.42 15.33 4.72
N GLU A 304 -8.93 16.48 4.24
CA GLU A 304 -9.50 17.80 4.46
C GLU A 304 -10.67 18.14 3.53
N SER A 305 -10.83 17.42 2.41
CA SER A 305 -11.89 17.67 1.43
C SER A 305 -13.30 17.57 2.06
N GLN A 306 -14.18 18.52 1.68
CA GLN A 306 -15.59 18.57 2.10
C GLN A 306 -16.52 17.64 1.28
N GLN A 307 -15.98 16.94 0.28
CA GLN A 307 -16.76 16.03 -0.56
C GLN A 307 -17.09 14.75 0.22
N LYS A 308 -18.38 14.37 0.22
CA LYS A 308 -18.98 13.29 1.04
C LYS A 308 -18.77 11.87 0.46
N THR A 309 -17.67 11.63 -0.22
CA THR A 309 -17.35 10.29 -0.76
C THR A 309 -15.86 10.04 -0.56
N ARG A 310 -15.48 9.56 0.61
CA ARG A 310 -14.10 9.24 0.94
C ARG A 310 -13.81 7.80 0.54
N LYS A 311 -13.30 7.66 -0.67
CA LYS A 311 -12.78 6.41 -1.23
C LYS A 311 -11.55 5.90 -0.45
N VAL A 312 -11.30 4.60 -0.47
CA VAL A 312 -10.09 4.01 0.12
C VAL A 312 -8.87 4.46 -0.69
N ILE A 313 -7.81 4.89 -0.02
CA ILE A 313 -6.58 5.35 -0.68
C ILE A 313 -5.65 4.16 -0.89
N PHE A 314 -5.19 3.94 -2.12
CA PHE A 314 -4.18 2.93 -2.42
C PHE A 314 -2.94 3.59 -3.02
N ILE A 315 -1.79 3.38 -2.38
CA ILE A 315 -0.50 3.89 -2.85
C ILE A 315 0.39 2.72 -3.25
N GLN A 316 0.69 2.65 -4.54
CA GLN A 316 1.52 1.60 -5.11
C GLN A 316 2.94 2.06 -5.43
N GLY A 317 3.87 1.12 -5.45
CA GLY A 317 5.23 1.36 -5.94
C GLY A 317 6.10 0.12 -5.81
N GLU A 318 7.17 0.08 -6.58
CA GLU A 318 8.13 -1.03 -6.55
C GLU A 318 8.87 -1.20 -5.21
N ALA A 319 9.57 -2.33 -5.06
CA ALA A 319 10.44 -2.57 -3.91
C ALA A 319 11.49 -1.45 -3.77
N GLY A 320 11.72 -0.96 -2.54
CA GLY A 320 12.70 0.11 -2.27
C GLY A 320 12.25 1.54 -2.62
N ARG A 321 11.04 1.75 -3.17
CA ARG A 321 10.47 3.07 -3.49
C ARG A 321 10.08 3.93 -2.28
N GLY A 322 10.10 3.38 -1.05
CA GLY A 322 9.83 4.14 0.17
C GLY A 322 8.40 4.09 0.70
N LYS A 323 7.56 3.15 0.24
CA LYS A 323 6.17 2.95 0.73
C LYS A 323 6.05 2.92 2.27
N SER A 324 6.80 2.02 2.90
CA SER A 324 6.78 1.87 4.37
C SER A 324 7.42 3.06 5.10
N ALA A 325 8.40 3.72 4.48
CA ALA A 325 8.98 4.96 5.01
C ALA A 325 7.94 6.08 5.00
N PHE A 326 7.19 6.21 3.91
CA PHE A 326 6.05 7.13 3.83
C PHE A 326 5.01 6.83 4.92
N CYS A 327 4.52 5.59 5.06
CA CYS A 327 3.52 5.27 6.09
C CYS A 327 3.96 5.66 7.51
N LYS A 328 5.21 5.37 7.86
CA LYS A 328 5.78 5.70 9.18
C LYS A 328 5.90 7.21 9.40
N MET A 329 6.43 7.94 8.42
CA MET A 329 6.59 9.39 8.50
C MET A 329 5.26 10.13 8.45
N PHE A 330 4.32 9.65 7.64
CA PHE A 330 2.99 10.22 7.51
C PHE A 330 2.16 10.00 8.77
N ALA A 331 2.24 8.82 9.41
CA ALA A 331 1.60 8.58 10.71
C ALA A 331 2.02 9.63 11.75
N HIS A 332 3.32 9.96 11.80
CA HIS A 332 3.83 11.01 12.68
C HIS A 332 3.38 12.42 12.24
N SER A 333 3.40 12.74 10.94
CA SER A 333 2.87 14.02 10.44
C SER A 333 1.38 14.19 10.77
N VAL A 334 0.57 13.13 10.74
CA VAL A 334 -0.84 13.18 11.17
C VAL A 334 -0.95 13.49 12.66
N LYS A 335 -0.09 12.92 13.53
CA LYS A 335 -0.04 13.26 14.96
C LYS A 335 0.28 14.74 15.18
N GLU A 336 1.26 15.30 14.47
CA GLU A 336 1.67 16.69 14.68
C GLU A 336 0.67 17.69 14.05
N GLU A 337 0.23 17.43 12.83
CA GLU A 337 -0.47 18.42 12.01
C GLU A 337 -1.99 18.24 11.96
N ILE A 338 -2.52 17.02 12.15
CA ILE A 338 -3.95 16.73 11.91
C ILE A 338 -4.69 16.34 13.21
N TYR A 339 -4.04 15.63 14.14
CA TYR A 339 -4.61 15.28 15.43
C TYR A 339 -5.09 16.55 16.19
N PRO A 340 -6.28 16.53 16.82
CA PRO A 340 -7.16 15.38 17.09
C PRO A 340 -8.22 15.07 16.02
N ALA A 341 -8.20 15.73 14.84
CA ALA A 341 -9.22 15.50 13.81
C ALA A 341 -9.18 14.08 13.22
N PHE A 342 -7.99 13.47 13.18
CA PHE A 342 -7.78 12.06 12.90
C PHE A 342 -6.72 11.49 13.84
N ILE A 343 -6.96 10.27 14.32
CA ILE A 343 -6.03 9.48 15.11
C ILE A 343 -5.33 8.48 14.16
N PRO A 344 -4.02 8.59 13.94
CA PRO A 344 -3.29 7.67 13.08
C PRO A 344 -3.12 6.30 13.76
N ILE A 345 -3.49 5.22 13.07
CA ILE A 345 -3.25 3.84 13.49
C ILE A 345 -2.38 3.16 12.43
N PHE A 346 -1.15 2.77 12.81
CA PHE A 346 -0.21 2.11 11.92
C PHE A 346 -0.26 0.58 12.05
N ILE A 347 -0.51 -0.11 10.92
CA ILE A 347 -0.67 -1.57 10.86
C ILE A 347 0.21 -2.12 9.73
N PRO A 348 1.35 -2.78 10.06
CA PRO A 348 2.08 -3.62 9.12
C PRO A 348 1.25 -4.86 8.78
N LEU A 349 0.81 -4.96 7.53
CA LEU A 349 -0.05 -6.04 7.04
C LEU A 349 0.64 -7.40 7.10
N GLU A 350 1.97 -7.44 7.01
CA GLU A 350 2.75 -8.67 7.21
C GLU A 350 2.55 -9.36 8.57
N LYS A 351 2.04 -8.64 9.57
CA LYS A 351 1.78 -9.18 10.92
C LYS A 351 0.38 -9.75 11.08
N ILE A 352 -0.52 -9.56 10.11
CA ILE A 352 -1.86 -10.13 10.13
C ILE A 352 -1.75 -11.62 9.76
N LEU A 353 -2.02 -12.49 10.72
CA LEU A 353 -1.93 -13.95 10.54
C LEU A 353 -3.27 -14.57 10.09
N ARG A 354 -4.39 -13.94 10.49
CA ARG A 354 -5.75 -14.40 10.20
C ARG A 354 -6.66 -13.19 10.08
N CYS A 355 -7.49 -13.20 9.05
CA CYS A 355 -8.58 -12.25 8.88
C CYS A 355 -9.77 -12.72 9.73
N GLY A 356 -10.44 -11.80 10.41
CA GLY A 356 -11.73 -12.05 11.05
C GLY A 356 -12.86 -11.97 10.03
N ASP A 357 -14.10 -12.19 10.47
CA ASP A 357 -15.27 -12.15 9.56
C ASP A 357 -15.54 -10.75 8.96
N ASN A 358 -14.99 -9.69 9.57
CA ASN A 358 -15.11 -8.31 9.11
C ASN A 358 -13.89 -7.48 9.57
N PHE A 359 -13.73 -6.28 9.00
CA PHE A 359 -12.56 -5.43 9.29
C PHE A 359 -12.43 -5.11 10.78
N THR A 360 -13.55 -4.86 11.46
CA THR A 360 -13.58 -4.62 12.92
C THR A 360 -12.96 -5.78 13.70
N LYS A 361 -13.36 -7.02 13.44
CA LYS A 361 -12.79 -8.20 14.10
C LYS A 361 -11.32 -8.38 13.75
N THR A 362 -10.93 -8.10 12.51
CA THR A 362 -9.52 -8.14 12.08
C THR A 362 -8.68 -7.12 12.86
N LEU A 363 -9.19 -5.90 13.05
CA LEU A 363 -8.56 -4.87 13.88
C LEU A 363 -8.51 -5.27 15.35
N GLU A 364 -9.57 -5.84 15.90
CA GLU A 364 -9.61 -6.33 17.28
C GLU A 364 -8.56 -7.41 17.53
N ILE A 365 -8.35 -8.33 16.58
CA ILE A 365 -7.30 -9.37 16.66
C ILE A 365 -5.90 -8.75 16.63
N TYR A 366 -5.68 -7.73 15.81
CA TYR A 366 -4.36 -7.11 15.68
C TYR A 366 -4.04 -6.16 16.84
N LEU A 367 -5.01 -5.35 17.25
CA LEU A 367 -4.88 -4.34 18.29
C LEU A 367 -5.17 -4.88 19.69
N GLN A 368 -5.11 -6.20 19.91
CA GLN A 368 -5.31 -6.81 21.24
C GLN A 368 -4.35 -6.25 22.30
N GLY A 369 -3.19 -5.72 21.92
CA GLY A 369 -2.25 -5.08 22.85
C GLY A 369 -2.65 -3.66 23.29
N CYS A 370 -3.62 -3.02 22.63
CA CYS A 370 -4.03 -1.63 22.90
C CYS A 370 -5.24 -1.61 23.86
N SER A 371 -5.14 -0.88 24.97
CA SER A 371 -6.20 -0.88 25.99
C SER A 371 -7.51 -0.21 25.54
N PHE A 372 -7.46 0.75 24.60
CA PHE A 372 -8.66 1.43 24.09
C PHE A 372 -9.54 0.54 23.20
N THR A 373 -9.03 -0.56 22.65
CA THR A 373 -9.81 -1.50 21.82
C THR A 373 -10.49 -2.59 22.65
N GLN A 374 -9.95 -2.92 23.83
CA GLN A 374 -10.51 -3.94 24.73
C GLN A 374 -11.59 -3.38 25.66
N ASN A 375 -11.41 -2.14 26.13
CA ASN A 375 -12.24 -1.55 27.19
C ASN A 375 -13.50 -0.85 26.65
N ASP A 376 -13.55 -0.55 25.36
CA ASP A 376 -14.67 0.12 24.70
C ASP A 376 -15.07 -0.65 23.44
N SER A 377 -16.09 -1.50 23.52
CA SER A 377 -16.63 -2.23 22.36
C SER A 377 -17.22 -1.30 21.28
N ALA A 378 -17.47 -0.03 21.60
CA ALA A 378 -18.05 0.96 20.70
C ALA A 378 -17.00 1.92 20.11
N TRP A 379 -15.70 1.65 20.28
CA TRP A 379 -14.62 2.58 19.93
C TRP A 379 -14.63 3.02 18.45
N LEU A 380 -14.99 2.12 17.52
CA LEU A 380 -15.18 2.42 16.09
C LEU A 380 -16.51 3.10 15.76
N THR A 381 -17.53 2.94 16.60
CA THR A 381 -18.84 3.56 16.37
C THR A 381 -18.99 4.93 17.02
N ASP A 382 -17.98 5.35 17.81
CA ASP A 382 -17.94 6.63 18.49
C ASP A 382 -17.79 7.77 17.47
N LYS A 383 -18.81 8.63 17.42
CA LYS A 383 -18.88 9.76 16.48
C LYS A 383 -17.90 10.88 16.82
N ASN A 384 -17.28 10.88 18.00
CA ASN A 384 -16.33 11.89 18.43
C ASN A 384 -14.87 11.49 18.19
N THR A 385 -14.61 10.24 17.80
CA THR A 385 -13.25 9.77 17.43
C THR A 385 -13.20 9.33 15.98
N ARG A 386 -12.20 9.81 15.24
CA ARG A 386 -11.94 9.43 13.85
C ARG A 386 -10.56 8.81 13.74
N PHE A 387 -10.48 7.73 12.97
CA PHE A 387 -9.25 6.96 12.80
C PHE A 387 -8.82 7.00 11.35
N LEU A 388 -7.51 7.15 11.16
CA LEU A 388 -6.83 6.93 9.90
C LEU A 388 -6.03 5.63 10.01
N PHE A 389 -6.48 4.59 9.32
CA PHE A 389 -5.81 3.29 9.31
C PHE A 389 -4.77 3.26 8.18
N LEU A 390 -3.49 3.19 8.55
CA LEU A 390 -2.34 3.09 7.65
C LEU A 390 -1.91 1.63 7.55
N LEU A 391 -2.35 0.97 6.49
CA LEU A 391 -2.14 -0.45 6.20
C LEU A 391 -0.90 -0.62 5.28
N ASP A 392 0.24 -1.01 5.87
CA ASP A 392 1.54 -1.08 5.19
C ASP A 392 1.87 -2.50 4.70
N GLY A 393 2.08 -2.69 3.38
CA GLY A 393 2.57 -3.95 2.80
C GLY A 393 1.50 -4.96 2.33
N PHE A 394 0.57 -4.54 1.46
CA PHE A 394 -0.50 -5.41 0.94
C PHE A 394 0.04 -6.59 0.11
N ASP A 395 1.10 -6.38 -0.67
CA ASP A 395 1.80 -7.42 -1.43
C ASP A 395 2.36 -8.52 -0.51
N GLU A 396 2.72 -8.18 0.71
CA GLU A 396 3.26 -9.13 1.69
C GLU A 396 2.16 -10.01 2.28
N LEU A 397 0.97 -9.45 2.52
CA LEU A 397 -0.19 -10.24 2.91
C LEU A 397 -0.65 -11.13 1.77
N LEU A 398 -0.65 -10.63 0.53
CA LEU A 398 -1.04 -11.38 -0.66
C LEU A 398 -0.16 -12.63 -0.87
N LEU A 399 1.16 -12.47 -0.73
CA LEU A 399 2.12 -13.59 -0.83
C LEU A 399 1.97 -14.59 0.32
N LYS A 400 1.67 -14.12 1.54
CA LYS A 400 1.51 -14.96 2.73
C LYS A 400 0.21 -15.75 2.72
N ASN A 401 -0.89 -15.05 2.46
CA ASN A 401 -2.25 -15.56 2.52
C ASN A 401 -3.16 -14.70 1.61
N TYR A 402 -3.22 -15.09 0.34
CA TYR A 402 -4.06 -14.45 -0.66
C TYR A 402 -5.53 -14.31 -0.23
N GLU A 403 -6.11 -15.35 0.39
CA GLU A 403 -7.51 -15.34 0.85
C GLU A 403 -7.73 -14.22 1.88
N CYS A 404 -6.87 -14.15 2.89
CA CYS A 404 -6.93 -13.08 3.88
C CYS A 404 -6.63 -11.71 3.25
N ALA A 405 -5.72 -11.59 2.28
CA ALA A 405 -5.49 -10.32 1.58
C ALA A 405 -6.74 -9.84 0.82
N ARG A 406 -7.40 -10.74 0.10
CA ARG A 406 -8.65 -10.47 -0.63
C ARG A 406 -9.79 -10.12 0.34
N GLU A 407 -10.02 -10.96 1.35
CA GLU A 407 -11.03 -10.72 2.38
C GLU A 407 -10.78 -9.39 3.08
N LEU A 408 -9.53 -9.07 3.43
CA LEU A 408 -9.19 -7.80 4.05
C LEU A 408 -9.53 -6.62 3.14
N LEU A 409 -9.24 -6.71 1.84
CA LEU A 409 -9.54 -5.63 0.90
C LEU A 409 -11.06 -5.42 0.78
N GLU A 410 -11.84 -6.49 0.60
CA GLU A 410 -13.30 -6.46 0.60
C GLU A 410 -13.83 -5.86 1.91
N GLN A 411 -13.33 -6.34 3.05
CA GLN A 411 -13.69 -5.85 4.37
C GLN A 411 -13.38 -4.36 4.58
N VAL A 412 -12.24 -3.88 4.07
CA VAL A 412 -11.83 -2.48 4.17
C VAL A 412 -12.72 -1.59 3.30
N LEU A 413 -13.08 -2.04 2.09
CA LEU A 413 -14.00 -1.34 1.20
C LEU A 413 -15.41 -1.26 1.81
N ASP A 414 -15.94 -2.39 2.27
CA ASP A 414 -17.22 -2.47 2.98
C ASP A 414 -17.22 -1.61 4.25
N PHE A 415 -16.11 -1.60 4.99
CA PHE A 415 -15.94 -0.76 6.18
C PHE A 415 -15.94 0.73 5.83
N GLN A 416 -15.24 1.13 4.77
CA GLN A 416 -15.20 2.52 4.32
C GLN A 416 -16.61 3.00 3.94
N GLN A 417 -17.36 2.21 3.16
CA GLN A 417 -18.74 2.52 2.81
C GLN A 417 -19.68 2.56 4.03
N SER A 418 -19.62 1.54 4.89
CA SER A 418 -20.51 1.42 6.06
C SER A 418 -20.23 2.48 7.13
N SER A 419 -18.98 2.94 7.26
CA SER A 419 -18.58 4.02 8.16
C SER A 419 -19.06 5.41 7.71
N ARG A 420 -19.67 5.53 6.52
CA ARG A 420 -20.14 6.79 5.91
C ARG A 420 -19.06 7.88 5.94
N ASP A 421 -17.84 7.52 5.58
CA ASP A 421 -16.67 8.41 5.51
C ASP A 421 -16.19 8.99 6.85
N HIS A 422 -16.62 8.43 7.98
CA HIS A 422 -16.16 8.87 9.30
C HIS A 422 -14.69 8.51 9.53
N HIS A 423 -14.32 7.28 9.20
CA HIS A 423 -12.93 6.80 9.21
C HIS A 423 -12.31 6.85 7.80
N GLN A 424 -10.98 6.76 7.73
CA GLN A 424 -10.26 6.66 6.45
C GLN A 424 -9.29 5.49 6.50
N CYS A 425 -9.27 4.70 5.44
CA CYS A 425 -8.26 3.67 5.22
C CYS A 425 -7.29 4.07 4.09
N LEU A 426 -6.00 3.81 4.31
CA LEU A 426 -4.92 3.95 3.35
C LEU A 426 -4.13 2.64 3.30
N ILE A 427 -3.97 2.09 2.10
CA ILE A 427 -3.25 0.84 1.84
C ILE A 427 -2.01 1.15 1.01
N THR A 428 -0.90 0.47 1.28
CA THR A 428 0.27 0.47 0.40
C THR A 428 0.57 -0.92 -0.13
N GLY A 429 1.06 -1.02 -1.37
CA GLY A 429 1.41 -2.31 -1.98
C GLY A 429 2.24 -2.15 -3.25
N ARG A 430 2.43 -3.25 -4.00
CA ARG A 430 3.06 -3.22 -5.34
C ARG A 430 1.97 -3.17 -6.43
N PRO A 431 2.24 -2.62 -7.63
CA PRO A 431 1.24 -2.54 -8.69
C PRO A 431 0.52 -3.87 -8.97
N LEU A 432 1.31 -4.93 -9.19
CA LEU A 432 0.80 -6.29 -9.48
C LEU A 432 -0.03 -6.92 -8.34
N SER A 433 0.09 -6.40 -7.11
CA SER A 433 -0.66 -6.94 -5.97
C SER A 433 -2.14 -6.58 -6.01
N ILE A 434 -2.48 -5.49 -6.71
CA ILE A 434 -3.87 -5.03 -6.89
C ILE A 434 -4.48 -5.64 -8.14
N GLU A 435 -3.76 -5.66 -9.26
CA GLU A 435 -4.22 -6.20 -10.56
C GLU A 435 -4.71 -7.66 -10.46
N GLY A 436 -4.11 -8.46 -9.57
CA GLY A 436 -4.54 -9.83 -9.28
C GLY A 436 -5.83 -9.95 -8.45
N VAL A 437 -6.33 -8.86 -7.88
CA VAL A 437 -7.56 -8.78 -7.06
C VAL A 437 -8.64 -7.92 -7.76
N ASP A 438 -8.23 -7.03 -8.68
CA ASP A 438 -9.05 -6.11 -9.50
C ASP A 438 -10.27 -6.75 -10.16
N ASN A 439 -10.18 -8.00 -10.56
CA ASN A 439 -11.22 -8.67 -11.35
C ASN A 439 -12.34 -9.33 -10.52
N TYR A 440 -12.25 -9.24 -9.19
CA TYR A 440 -13.13 -9.96 -8.27
C TYR A 440 -13.86 -9.07 -7.28
N VAL A 441 -13.40 -7.83 -7.11
CA VAL A 441 -14.06 -6.86 -6.25
C VAL A 441 -14.71 -5.82 -7.17
N ASP A 442 -16.02 -5.96 -7.38
CA ASP A 442 -16.83 -5.09 -8.25
C ASP A 442 -16.75 -3.60 -7.84
N GLN A 443 -16.22 -3.30 -6.66
CA GLN A 443 -16.07 -1.95 -6.08
C GLN A 443 -14.66 -1.36 -6.28
N ILE A 444 -13.77 -1.96 -7.06
CA ILE A 444 -12.38 -1.48 -7.18
C ILE A 444 -12.25 -0.13 -7.91
N GLU A 445 -13.23 0.25 -8.72
CA GLU A 445 -13.40 1.63 -9.23
C GLU A 445 -13.58 2.66 -8.08
N GLU A 446 -13.85 2.20 -6.86
CA GLU A 446 -13.92 3.01 -5.65
C GLU A 446 -12.57 3.23 -4.97
N LEU A 447 -11.45 2.72 -5.51
CA LEU A 447 -10.12 3.03 -5.00
C LEU A 447 -9.59 4.36 -5.55
N HIS A 448 -9.06 5.21 -4.68
CA HIS A 448 -8.22 6.34 -5.07
C HIS A 448 -6.77 5.85 -5.16
N ARG A 449 -6.33 5.55 -6.38
CA ARG A 449 -5.03 4.94 -6.64
C ARG A 449 -3.98 5.96 -7.05
N ALA A 450 -2.76 5.80 -6.55
CA ALA A 450 -1.62 6.59 -6.96
C ALA A 450 -0.33 5.77 -6.92
N GLU A 451 0.58 6.04 -7.86
CA GLU A 451 1.88 5.37 -7.96
C GLU A 451 3.03 6.29 -7.55
N ILE A 452 3.95 5.78 -6.72
CA ILE A 452 5.14 6.51 -6.28
C ILE A 452 6.13 6.61 -7.42
N GLU A 453 6.41 7.84 -7.85
CA GLU A 453 7.37 8.14 -8.90
C GLU A 453 8.82 8.04 -8.38
N PRO A 454 9.79 7.75 -9.26
CA PRO A 454 11.20 8.00 -8.97
C PRO A 454 11.45 9.44 -8.53
N MET A 455 12.45 9.65 -7.66
CA MET A 455 12.82 11.01 -7.24
C MET A 455 13.23 11.86 -8.46
N ASN A 456 12.49 12.96 -8.68
CA ASN A 456 12.90 13.97 -9.64
C ASN A 456 14.18 14.70 -9.18
N ASP A 457 14.71 15.58 -10.02
CA ASP A 457 15.95 16.31 -9.72
C ASP A 457 15.87 17.16 -8.44
N SER A 458 14.71 17.78 -8.18
CA SER A 458 14.52 18.59 -6.97
C SER A 458 14.57 17.75 -5.70
N LEU A 459 13.90 16.59 -5.69
CA LEU A 459 13.87 15.68 -4.54
C LEU A 459 15.22 15.01 -4.33
N TYR A 460 15.90 14.62 -5.40
CA TYR A 460 17.27 14.11 -5.37
C TYR A 460 18.22 15.13 -4.74
N GLU A 461 18.15 16.41 -5.15
CA GLU A 461 18.96 17.47 -4.56
C GLU A 461 18.59 17.74 -3.08
N SER A 462 17.31 17.69 -2.72
CA SER A 462 16.90 17.79 -1.32
C SER A 462 17.47 16.64 -0.47
N TRP A 463 17.52 15.42 -1.01
CA TRP A 463 18.12 14.28 -0.35
C TRP A 463 19.64 14.49 -0.18
N MET A 464 20.32 14.97 -1.24
CA MET A 464 21.75 15.27 -1.20
C MET A 464 22.11 16.35 -0.18
N GLN A 465 21.28 17.38 -0.03
CA GLN A 465 21.48 18.41 1.00
C GLN A 465 21.35 17.84 2.41
N LYS A 466 20.41 16.90 2.63
CA LYS A 466 20.28 16.20 3.92
C LYS A 466 21.49 15.32 4.20
N TRP A 467 21.96 14.58 3.19
CA TRP A 467 23.20 13.81 3.28
C TRP A 467 24.42 14.69 3.60
N GLU A 468 24.52 15.85 2.95
CA GLU A 468 25.59 16.83 3.17
C GLU A 468 25.60 17.38 4.60
N ARG A 469 24.43 17.60 5.21
CA ARG A 469 24.35 18.02 6.62
C ARG A 469 24.95 16.99 7.58
N ILE A 470 24.89 15.71 7.23
CA ILE A 470 25.37 14.62 8.08
C ILE A 470 26.87 14.37 7.84
N PHE A 471 27.32 14.39 6.59
CA PHE A 471 28.67 13.94 6.20
C PHE A 471 29.59 15.03 5.64
N GLY A 472 29.07 16.23 5.38
CA GLY A 472 29.81 17.39 4.88
C GLY A 472 29.84 17.52 3.35
N GLU A 473 30.22 18.72 2.91
CA GLU A 473 30.24 19.14 1.50
C GLU A 473 31.21 18.33 0.64
N LYS A 474 32.39 17.99 1.18
CA LYS A 474 33.44 17.28 0.43
C LYS A 474 32.99 15.87 0.01
N GLU A 475 32.45 15.10 0.95
CA GLU A 475 31.96 13.74 0.69
C GLU A 475 30.79 13.74 -0.30
N THR A 476 29.88 14.71 -0.14
CA THR A 476 28.73 14.86 -1.02
C THR A 476 29.15 15.21 -2.45
N LYS A 477 30.15 16.10 -2.62
CA LYS A 477 30.71 16.42 -3.94
C LYS A 477 31.34 15.21 -4.61
N ASN A 478 32.16 14.45 -3.88
CA ASN A 478 32.77 13.23 -4.41
C ASN A 478 31.70 12.21 -4.83
N PHE A 479 30.67 12.01 -4.01
CA PHE A 479 29.59 11.09 -4.34
C PHE A 479 28.77 11.53 -5.55
N ARG A 480 28.50 12.84 -5.71
CA ARG A 480 27.85 13.39 -6.91
C ARG A 480 28.67 13.11 -8.17
N GLU A 481 29.98 13.30 -8.11
CA GLU A 481 30.87 13.02 -9.23
C GLU A 481 30.91 11.53 -9.56
N PHE A 482 30.88 10.66 -8.55
CA PHE A 482 30.75 9.22 -8.74
C PHE A 482 29.45 8.84 -9.48
N ILE A 483 28.29 9.36 -9.06
CA ILE A 483 27.00 9.05 -9.71
C ILE A 483 26.98 9.53 -11.17
N LYS A 484 27.52 10.72 -11.47
CA LYS A 484 27.62 11.24 -12.85
C LYS A 484 28.51 10.42 -13.77
N ASN A 485 29.46 9.69 -13.20
CA ASN A 485 30.39 8.85 -13.94
C ASN A 485 29.91 7.38 -14.03
N CYS A 486 28.75 7.05 -13.45
CA CYS A 486 28.12 5.74 -13.56
C CYS A 486 27.32 5.61 -14.88
N PRO A 487 26.98 4.38 -15.32
CA PRO A 487 26.09 4.19 -16.47
C PRO A 487 24.75 4.92 -16.32
N GLU A 488 24.17 5.34 -17.45
CA GLU A 488 22.93 6.12 -17.55
C GLU A 488 21.79 5.53 -16.70
N ASP A 489 21.64 4.21 -16.66
CA ASP A 489 20.60 3.54 -15.88
C ASP A 489 20.77 3.73 -14.35
N ILE A 490 22.02 3.78 -13.87
CA ILE A 490 22.31 4.05 -12.46
C ILE A 490 22.08 5.53 -12.16
N GLU A 491 22.59 6.41 -13.03
CA GLU A 491 22.50 7.86 -12.87
C GLU A 491 21.04 8.34 -12.87
N THR A 492 20.22 7.86 -13.81
CA THR A 492 18.89 8.41 -14.08
C THR A 492 17.75 7.64 -13.43
N ARG A 493 17.90 6.32 -13.17
CA ARG A 493 16.81 5.46 -12.67
C ARG A 493 17.09 4.92 -11.27
N LEU A 494 18.20 4.22 -11.05
CA LEU A 494 18.46 3.54 -9.77
C LEU A 494 18.84 4.50 -8.65
N SER A 495 19.60 5.56 -8.94
CA SER A 495 19.90 6.62 -7.95
C SER A 495 18.66 7.41 -7.51
N ARG A 496 17.54 7.25 -8.22
CA ARG A 496 16.26 7.89 -7.91
C ARG A 496 15.36 7.03 -7.02
N GLU A 497 15.78 5.81 -6.68
CA GLU A 497 15.15 4.97 -5.67
C GLU A 497 15.78 5.24 -4.28
N PRO A 498 15.01 5.62 -3.25
CA PRO A 498 15.57 6.01 -1.95
C PRO A 498 16.49 4.98 -1.30
N LEU A 499 16.12 3.69 -1.35
CA LEU A 499 16.92 2.61 -0.76
C LEU A 499 18.26 2.44 -1.51
N LEU A 500 18.24 2.45 -2.84
CA LEU A 500 19.47 2.27 -3.64
C LEU A 500 20.37 3.49 -3.57
N LEU A 501 19.81 4.70 -3.55
CA LEU A 501 20.58 5.92 -3.37
C LEU A 501 21.37 5.90 -2.05
N TYR A 502 20.70 5.51 -0.96
CA TYR A 502 21.35 5.33 0.34
C TYR A 502 22.50 4.31 0.27
N LEU A 503 22.24 3.13 -0.29
CA LEU A 503 23.23 2.06 -0.37
C LEU A 503 24.45 2.48 -1.21
N LEU A 504 24.23 3.14 -2.34
CA LEU A 504 25.30 3.69 -3.18
C LEU A 504 26.12 4.75 -2.43
N ALA A 505 25.46 5.70 -1.76
CA ALA A 505 26.13 6.75 -0.99
C ALA A 505 27.01 6.15 0.10
N ARG A 506 26.50 5.11 0.77
CA ARG A 506 27.22 4.41 1.81
C ARG A 506 28.42 3.62 1.28
N LEU A 507 28.22 2.80 0.26
CA LEU A 507 29.27 1.97 -0.32
C LEU A 507 30.40 2.82 -0.93
N HIS A 508 30.05 3.97 -1.53
CA HIS A 508 31.03 4.90 -2.06
C HIS A 508 31.88 5.54 -0.96
N ARG A 509 31.24 6.02 0.12
CA ARG A 509 31.95 6.65 1.25
C ARG A 509 32.94 5.70 1.94
N GLU A 510 32.65 4.40 1.91
CA GLU A 510 33.51 3.37 2.49
C GLU A 510 34.50 2.79 1.46
N GLU A 511 34.52 3.29 0.22
CA GLU A 511 35.39 2.89 -0.89
C GLU A 511 35.20 1.44 -1.41
N TYR A 512 34.02 0.84 -1.17
CA TYR A 512 33.71 -0.54 -1.60
C TYR A 512 33.20 -0.63 -3.04
N ILE A 513 32.72 0.47 -3.60
CA ILE A 513 32.17 0.54 -4.96
C ILE A 513 32.90 1.60 -5.79
N SER A 514 33.17 1.26 -7.05
CA SER A 514 33.86 2.13 -8.01
C SER A 514 33.16 2.05 -9.37
N ASN A 515 33.42 3.05 -10.23
CA ASN A 515 32.85 3.09 -11.58
C ASN A 515 33.23 1.86 -12.40
N GLU A 516 34.45 1.33 -12.20
CA GLU A 516 34.92 0.12 -12.89
C GLU A 516 34.04 -1.10 -12.59
N LYS A 517 33.58 -1.26 -11.34
CA LYS A 517 32.68 -2.37 -10.95
C LYS A 517 31.28 -2.24 -11.57
N LEU A 518 30.85 -1.03 -11.92
CA LEU A 518 29.51 -0.75 -12.42
C LEU A 518 29.43 -0.55 -13.93
N ASN A 519 30.56 -0.40 -14.63
CA ASN A 519 30.67 0.10 -16.00
C ASN A 519 29.84 -0.67 -17.06
N ILE A 520 29.50 -1.95 -16.81
CA ILE A 520 28.77 -2.81 -17.76
C ILE A 520 27.33 -3.08 -17.30
N ALA A 521 26.99 -2.71 -16.07
CA ALA A 521 25.76 -3.16 -15.43
C ALA A 521 24.55 -2.30 -15.81
N LYS A 522 23.48 -2.94 -16.30
CA LYS A 522 22.18 -2.31 -16.54
C LYS A 522 21.09 -2.99 -15.74
N GLY A 523 20.05 -2.27 -15.38
CA GLY A 523 18.82 -2.85 -14.87
C GLY A 523 19.00 -3.56 -13.54
N MET A 524 18.62 -4.84 -13.54
CA MET A 524 18.74 -5.74 -12.40
C MET A 524 20.20 -6.11 -12.10
N GLN A 525 21.08 -6.17 -13.10
CA GLN A 525 22.50 -6.50 -12.90
C GLN A 525 23.19 -5.48 -11.98
N ALA A 526 22.86 -4.20 -12.15
CA ALA A 526 23.37 -3.14 -11.28
C ALA A 526 22.86 -3.30 -9.84
N LYS A 527 21.56 -3.61 -9.65
CA LYS A 527 21.01 -3.91 -8.30
C LYS A 527 21.72 -5.10 -7.66
N VAL A 528 21.96 -6.18 -8.40
CA VAL A 528 22.71 -7.36 -7.94
C VAL A 528 24.12 -7.00 -7.48
N ILE A 529 24.85 -6.18 -8.24
CA ILE A 529 26.22 -5.75 -7.86
C ILE A 529 26.19 -4.91 -6.59
N ILE A 530 25.24 -3.98 -6.48
CA ILE A 530 25.09 -3.13 -5.28
C ILE A 530 24.80 -3.99 -4.05
N TYR A 531 23.87 -4.95 -4.15
CA TYR A 531 23.50 -5.83 -3.05
C TYR A 531 24.63 -6.79 -2.67
N LYS A 532 25.28 -7.40 -3.66
CA LYS A 532 26.46 -8.24 -3.44
C LYS A 532 27.55 -7.48 -2.69
N THR A 533 27.88 -6.27 -3.17
CA THR A 533 28.90 -5.40 -2.57
C THR A 533 28.50 -4.97 -1.15
N CYS A 534 27.21 -4.74 -0.91
CA CYS A 534 26.69 -4.43 0.42
C CYS A 534 26.84 -5.61 1.39
N VAL A 535 26.52 -6.83 0.96
CA VAL A 535 26.70 -8.04 1.77
C VAL A 535 28.19 -8.25 2.07
N ASP A 536 29.06 -8.09 1.07
CA ASP A 536 30.52 -8.19 1.23
C ASP A 536 31.05 -7.16 2.24
N TRP A 537 30.63 -5.90 2.10
CA TRP A 537 30.96 -4.82 3.03
C TRP A 537 30.56 -5.13 4.48
N VAL A 538 29.32 -5.59 4.68
CA VAL A 538 28.82 -5.95 6.01
C VAL A 538 29.67 -7.08 6.63
N LEU A 539 29.98 -8.11 5.84
CA LEU A 539 30.78 -9.26 6.29
C LEU A 539 32.23 -8.86 6.64
N GLU A 540 32.85 -7.99 5.84
CA GLU A 540 34.22 -7.53 6.05
C GLU A 540 34.35 -6.59 7.25
N ARG A 541 33.43 -5.62 7.41
CA ARG A 541 33.45 -4.68 8.55
C ARG A 541 33.26 -5.38 9.90
N GLN A 542 32.58 -6.52 9.93
CA GLN A 542 32.44 -7.35 11.14
C GLN A 542 33.72 -8.10 11.50
N ARG A 543 34.67 -8.27 10.57
CA ARG A 543 35.99 -8.84 10.85
C ARG A 543 36.87 -7.92 11.72
N ASP A 544 36.67 -6.61 11.60
CA ASP A 544 37.45 -5.61 12.35
C ASP A 544 36.94 -5.36 13.78
N LYS A 545 35.65 -5.60 14.04
CA LYS A 545 35.12 -5.61 15.41
C LYS A 545 35.63 -6.87 16.14
N GLN A 546 36.16 -6.70 17.35
CA GLN A 546 36.79 -7.75 18.19
C GLN A 546 35.98 -9.06 18.39
N VAL A 547 34.71 -9.08 18.00
CA VAL A 547 33.79 -10.22 18.13
C VAL A 547 34.14 -11.36 17.16
N SER A 548 34.52 -11.07 15.92
CA SER A 548 34.94 -12.09 14.95
C SER A 548 36.29 -12.74 15.28
N LYS A 549 37.23 -11.97 15.83
CA LYS A 549 38.51 -12.48 16.38
C LYS A 549 38.33 -13.41 17.58
N LYS A 550 37.22 -13.29 18.33
CA LYS A 550 36.88 -14.19 19.45
C LYS A 550 36.15 -15.47 19.02
N ILE A 551 35.38 -15.44 17.94
CA ILE A 551 34.56 -16.59 17.49
C ILE A 551 35.24 -17.40 16.37
N GLY A 552 36.23 -16.84 15.66
CA GLY A 552 37.08 -17.61 14.72
C GLY A 552 36.38 -18.06 13.43
N LEU A 553 35.28 -17.42 13.04
CA LEU A 553 34.46 -17.82 11.88
C LEU A 553 34.97 -17.23 10.56
N ASP A 554 35.01 -18.06 9.52
CA ASP A 554 35.32 -17.65 8.15
C ASP A 554 34.18 -16.83 7.52
N ILE A 555 34.51 -15.85 6.67
CA ILE A 555 33.55 -14.99 5.95
C ILE A 555 32.64 -15.83 5.05
N ASN A 556 33.22 -16.84 4.38
CA ASN A 556 32.46 -17.73 3.50
C ASN A 556 31.43 -18.55 4.27
N TYR A 557 31.75 -18.89 5.52
CA TYR A 557 30.85 -19.61 6.40
C TYR A 557 29.68 -18.72 6.86
N LEU A 558 29.96 -17.46 7.23
CA LEU A 558 28.93 -16.48 7.59
C LEU A 558 27.99 -16.17 6.41
N ARG A 559 28.54 -15.99 5.21
CA ARG A 559 27.73 -15.81 3.99
C ARG A 559 26.84 -17.02 3.74
N GLY A 560 27.40 -18.23 3.86
CA GLY A 560 26.64 -19.48 3.75
C GLY A 560 25.50 -19.58 4.77
N LEU A 561 25.72 -19.14 6.01
CA LEU A 561 24.65 -19.08 7.01
C LEU A 561 23.56 -18.08 6.63
N MET A 562 23.92 -16.88 6.18
CA MET A 562 22.93 -15.87 5.76
C MET A 562 22.06 -16.37 4.61
N GLN A 563 22.67 -17.10 3.67
CA GLN A 563 21.98 -17.79 2.59
C GLN A 563 20.99 -18.87 3.10
N GLU A 564 21.38 -19.65 4.11
CA GLU A 564 20.49 -20.64 4.75
C GLU A 564 19.36 -19.99 5.56
N ILE A 565 19.61 -18.83 6.18
CA ILE A 565 18.57 -18.03 6.85
C ILE A 565 17.61 -17.43 5.84
N ALA A 566 18.10 -16.89 4.72
CA ALA A 566 17.30 -16.40 3.60
C ALA A 566 16.39 -17.49 3.03
N LEU A 567 16.92 -18.70 2.87
CA LEU A 567 16.12 -19.85 2.50
C LEU A 567 15.05 -20.14 3.55
N CYS A 568 15.40 -20.36 4.82
CA CYS A 568 14.43 -20.68 5.88
C CYS A 568 13.35 -19.62 6.09
N THR A 569 13.70 -18.33 5.99
CA THR A 569 12.74 -17.21 6.13
C THR A 569 11.73 -17.19 4.99
N THR A 570 12.17 -17.57 3.78
CA THR A 570 11.28 -17.73 2.62
C THR A 570 10.46 -19.03 2.76
N GLN A 571 11.07 -20.13 3.24
CA GLN A 571 10.38 -21.42 3.45
C GLN A 571 9.25 -21.38 4.47
N SER A 572 9.35 -20.50 5.46
CA SER A 572 8.30 -20.35 6.46
C SER A 572 7.05 -19.67 5.91
N GLY A 573 7.11 -19.05 4.73
CA GLY A 573 6.06 -18.27 4.10
C GLY A 573 5.79 -16.92 4.79
N ILE A 574 6.17 -16.76 6.07
CA ILE A 574 5.86 -15.57 6.88
C ILE A 574 7.03 -14.58 7.00
N GLY A 575 8.15 -14.82 6.31
CA GLY A 575 9.35 -13.95 6.36
C GLY A 575 10.19 -14.12 7.63
N ILE A 576 9.92 -15.15 8.43
CA ILE A 576 10.54 -15.40 9.73
C ILE A 576 11.01 -16.86 9.80
N ALA A 577 12.27 -17.12 10.10
CA ALA A 577 12.82 -18.45 10.28
C ALA A 577 12.85 -18.82 11.77
N LYS A 578 12.27 -19.96 12.14
CA LYS A 578 12.43 -20.50 13.50
C LYS A 578 13.84 -21.07 13.67
N ILE A 579 14.44 -20.89 14.84
CA ILE A 579 15.77 -21.44 15.16
C ILE A 579 15.83 -22.95 14.92
N ALA A 580 14.81 -23.70 15.35
CA ALA A 580 14.74 -25.16 15.14
C ALA A 580 14.86 -25.59 13.66
N MET A 581 14.44 -24.73 12.72
CA MET A 581 14.56 -25.00 11.29
C MET A 581 16.01 -24.84 10.82
N LEU A 582 16.70 -23.82 11.32
CA LEU A 582 18.13 -23.59 11.10
C LEU A 582 18.96 -24.70 11.74
N GLU A 583 18.65 -25.10 12.98
CA GLU A 583 19.36 -26.17 13.67
C GLU A 583 19.29 -27.49 12.90
N ASN A 584 18.10 -27.87 12.41
CA ASN A 584 17.91 -29.10 11.66
C ASN A 584 18.78 -29.13 10.38
N ARG A 585 18.86 -28.00 9.67
CA ARG A 585 19.68 -27.87 8.44
C ARG A 585 21.17 -27.81 8.70
N LEU A 586 21.57 -27.17 9.79
CA LEU A 586 22.98 -26.96 10.12
C LEU A 586 23.58 -28.10 10.96
N THR A 587 22.81 -29.14 11.34
CA THR A 587 23.26 -30.27 12.17
C THR A 587 24.51 -31.00 11.67
N ASN A 588 24.81 -30.97 10.37
CA ASN A 588 26.02 -31.58 9.80
C ASN A 588 27.27 -30.67 9.84
N THR A 589 27.11 -29.40 10.22
CA THR A 589 28.21 -28.47 10.43
C THR A 589 28.36 -28.21 11.92
N ASN A 590 29.45 -28.68 12.55
CA ASN A 590 29.83 -28.27 13.92
C ASN A 590 30.08 -26.76 13.93
N SER A 591 29.00 -25.99 14.06
CA SER A 591 28.99 -24.55 13.90
C SER A 591 29.07 -23.87 15.26
N PRO A 592 30.11 -23.08 15.53
CA PRO A 592 30.17 -22.20 16.70
C PRO A 592 28.95 -21.28 16.83
N ILE A 593 28.23 -21.03 15.71
CA ILE A 593 27.06 -20.17 15.65
C ILE A 593 25.79 -20.88 16.14
N ILE A 594 25.66 -22.21 16.00
CA ILE A 594 24.51 -22.92 16.59
C ILE A 594 24.63 -22.91 18.11
N ASP A 595 25.85 -23.09 18.64
CA ASP A 595 26.08 -22.98 20.08
C ASP A 595 25.87 -21.54 20.60
N LEU A 596 26.17 -20.54 19.77
CA LEU A 596 25.83 -19.12 19.98
C LEU A 596 24.31 -18.88 19.98
N ILE A 597 23.58 -19.50 19.05
CA ILE A 597 22.11 -19.42 18.98
C ILE A 597 21.46 -20.13 20.17
N ARG A 598 22.03 -21.27 20.62
CA ARG A 598 21.61 -21.98 21.84
C ARG A 598 21.93 -21.21 23.12
N SER A 599 23.07 -20.53 23.20
CA SER A 599 23.40 -19.67 24.35
C SER A 599 22.47 -18.45 24.43
N LEU A 600 21.94 -17.97 23.29
CA LEU A 600 20.90 -16.94 23.24
C LEU A 600 19.52 -17.41 23.75
N GLU A 601 19.19 -18.71 23.60
CA GLU A 601 17.98 -19.29 24.20
C GLU A 601 18.12 -19.47 25.73
N ASN A 602 19.34 -19.81 26.20
CA ASN A 602 19.68 -20.01 27.61
C ASN A 602 20.07 -18.69 28.30
N ARG A 603 19.07 -17.89 28.65
CA ARG A 603 19.22 -16.55 29.25
C ARG A 603 19.72 -16.57 30.70
N THR A 604 21.04 -16.57 30.91
CA THR A 604 21.60 -16.33 32.26
C THR A 604 22.68 -15.26 32.38
N GLU A 605 23.21 -14.64 31.32
CA GLU A 605 24.25 -13.61 31.49
C GLU A 605 24.01 -12.31 30.70
N GLN A 606 24.01 -11.19 31.42
CA GLN A 606 23.77 -9.82 30.91
C GLN A 606 24.90 -9.28 30.01
N PHE A 607 26.04 -9.95 29.88
CA PHE A 607 27.26 -9.39 29.31
C PHE A 607 27.50 -9.71 27.81
N GLU A 608 26.76 -10.65 27.20
CA GLU A 608 26.88 -10.98 25.76
C GLU A 608 25.83 -10.30 24.86
N LYS A 609 24.85 -9.61 25.48
CA LYS A 609 23.65 -9.06 24.81
C LYS A 609 23.94 -7.93 23.82
N SER A 610 25.05 -7.19 23.96
CA SER A 610 25.38 -6.05 23.11
C SER A 610 26.23 -6.42 21.88
N SER A 611 27.10 -7.42 21.99
CA SER A 611 28.07 -7.74 20.93
C SER A 611 27.46 -8.60 19.81
N LEU A 612 26.50 -9.46 20.15
CA LEU A 612 25.85 -10.40 19.21
C LEU A 612 24.57 -9.87 18.58
N ASN A 613 23.78 -9.09 19.32
CA ASN A 613 22.74 -8.27 18.71
C ASN A 613 23.36 -7.38 17.65
N ASN A 614 24.50 -6.74 17.91
CA ASN A 614 25.23 -5.98 16.90
C ASN A 614 25.65 -6.84 15.70
N LEU A 615 26.06 -8.09 15.87
CA LEU A 615 26.43 -8.97 14.76
C LEU A 615 25.21 -9.29 13.88
N LEU A 616 24.10 -9.76 14.47
CA LEU A 616 22.87 -10.10 13.76
C LEU A 616 22.19 -8.86 13.15
N THR A 617 22.07 -7.76 13.90
CA THR A 617 21.53 -6.50 13.36
C THR A 617 22.41 -5.90 12.27
N THR A 618 23.74 -6.05 12.34
CA THR A 618 24.62 -5.65 11.23
C THR A 618 24.40 -6.52 9.99
N PHE A 619 24.06 -7.80 10.14
CA PHE A 619 23.65 -8.68 9.04
C PHE A 619 22.21 -8.49 8.59
N TYR A 620 21.55 -7.42 9.02
CA TYR A 620 20.15 -7.14 8.74
C TYR A 620 19.21 -8.20 9.34
N LEU A 621 19.61 -8.94 10.36
CA LEU A 621 18.81 -9.95 11.03
C LEU A 621 18.32 -9.47 12.40
N LYS A 622 16.99 -9.49 12.62
CA LYS A 622 16.40 -9.20 13.93
C LYS A 622 15.97 -10.50 14.61
N LEU A 623 16.28 -10.61 15.91
CA LEU A 623 15.70 -11.62 16.79
C LEU A 623 14.34 -11.11 17.29
N THR A 624 13.30 -11.92 17.16
CA THR A 624 11.93 -11.54 17.56
C THR A 624 11.77 -11.41 19.08
N GLU A 625 11.02 -10.38 19.51
CA GLU A 625 10.87 -9.95 20.91
C GLU A 625 10.05 -10.91 21.80
N GLU A 626 10.30 -10.80 23.11
CA GLU A 626 9.87 -11.69 24.21
C GLU A 626 8.35 -11.84 24.39
N ASN A 627 7.59 -10.81 24.04
CA ASN A 627 6.15 -10.73 24.32
C ASN A 627 5.27 -11.32 23.21
N THR A 628 5.87 -11.99 22.22
CA THR A 628 5.14 -12.63 21.13
C THR A 628 5.34 -14.14 21.17
N ASN A 629 4.38 -14.93 20.66
CA ASN A 629 4.53 -16.37 20.42
C ASN A 629 5.70 -16.73 19.46
N LYS A 630 6.56 -15.76 19.10
CA LYS A 630 7.70 -15.84 18.18
C LYS A 630 9.05 -15.94 18.92
N LYS A 631 9.07 -16.36 20.20
CA LYS A 631 10.33 -16.56 20.94
C LYS A 631 11.26 -17.51 20.16
N GLY A 632 12.49 -17.07 19.87
CA GLY A 632 13.51 -17.88 19.17
C GLY A 632 13.36 -17.95 17.65
N SER A 633 13.09 -16.82 16.98
CA SER A 633 13.04 -16.75 15.52
C SER A 633 13.90 -15.60 14.98
N VAL A 634 14.27 -15.69 13.70
CA VAL A 634 15.17 -14.78 12.97
C VAL A 634 14.42 -14.22 11.75
N GLU A 635 14.51 -12.91 11.52
CA GLU A 635 13.89 -12.22 10.36
C GLU A 635 14.88 -11.25 9.69
N PHE A 636 14.72 -11.00 8.40
CA PHE A 636 15.46 -9.93 7.72
C PHE A 636 14.78 -8.58 7.91
N THR A 637 15.54 -7.55 8.29
CA THR A 637 15.08 -6.15 8.37
C THR A 637 14.69 -5.59 7.00
N HIS A 638 15.31 -6.08 5.93
CA HIS A 638 14.98 -5.73 4.55
C HIS A 638 14.76 -6.98 3.71
N LYS A 639 13.51 -7.19 3.27
CA LYS A 639 13.08 -8.34 2.48
C LYS A 639 13.92 -8.56 1.21
N SER A 640 14.24 -7.49 0.48
CA SER A 640 15.00 -7.58 -0.77
C SER A 640 16.40 -8.17 -0.60
N PHE A 641 17.03 -8.02 0.57
CA PHE A 641 18.29 -8.69 0.87
C PHE A 641 18.10 -10.18 1.13
N GLY A 642 17.03 -10.58 1.83
CA GLY A 642 16.66 -11.98 1.98
C GLY A 642 16.39 -12.65 0.63
N GLU A 643 15.62 -12.00 -0.24
CA GLU A 643 15.34 -12.48 -1.60
C GLU A 643 16.62 -12.63 -2.44
N PHE A 644 17.52 -11.65 -2.37
CA PHE A 644 18.82 -11.69 -3.04
C PHE A 644 19.73 -12.82 -2.52
N LEU A 645 19.85 -12.98 -1.19
CA LEU A 645 20.67 -14.02 -0.58
C LEU A 645 20.14 -15.42 -0.88
N PHE A 646 18.81 -15.58 -0.97
CA PHE A 646 18.23 -16.84 -1.40
C PHE A 646 18.53 -17.11 -2.89
N ALA A 647 18.45 -16.11 -3.76
CA ALA A 647 18.88 -16.26 -5.16
C ALA A 647 20.36 -16.66 -5.28
N GLU A 648 21.23 -16.08 -4.46
CA GLU A 648 22.65 -16.46 -4.39
C GLU A 648 22.84 -17.90 -3.90
N ARG A 649 22.03 -18.35 -2.93
CA ARG A 649 22.03 -19.73 -2.45
C ARG A 649 21.61 -20.73 -3.52
N LEU A 650 20.63 -20.38 -4.36
CA LEU A 650 20.20 -21.18 -5.51
C LEU A 650 21.33 -21.31 -6.53
N LYS A 651 21.95 -20.20 -6.95
CA LYS A 651 23.10 -20.21 -7.87
C LYS A 651 24.21 -21.13 -7.36
N LYS A 652 24.59 -21.01 -6.08
CA LYS A 652 25.63 -21.85 -5.48
C LYS A 652 25.28 -23.34 -5.49
N SER A 653 24.01 -23.68 -5.29
CA SER A 653 23.55 -25.07 -5.43
C SER A 653 23.64 -25.57 -6.86
N PHE A 654 23.30 -24.73 -7.84
CA PHE A 654 23.41 -25.10 -9.25
C PHE A 654 24.87 -25.25 -9.69
N GLU A 655 25.81 -24.44 -9.16
CA GLU A 655 27.25 -24.63 -9.39
C GLU A 655 27.73 -25.98 -8.88
N ASN A 656 27.25 -26.39 -7.70
CA ASN A 656 27.58 -27.69 -7.13
C ASN A 656 27.07 -28.85 -7.99
N TRP A 657 26.06 -28.67 -8.85
CA TRP A 657 25.57 -29.72 -9.75
C TRP A 657 26.59 -30.15 -10.81
N PHE A 658 27.65 -29.34 -11.00
CA PHE A 658 28.65 -29.54 -12.04
C PHE A 658 30.06 -29.78 -11.49
N ILE A 659 30.24 -29.74 -10.16
CA ILE A 659 31.58 -29.79 -9.52
C ILE A 659 31.59 -30.82 -8.39
N LYS A 660 32.50 -31.79 -8.45
CA LYS A 660 33.00 -32.51 -7.27
C LYS A 660 34.50 -32.83 -7.44
N ASP A 661 35.32 -32.43 -6.47
CA ASP A 661 36.74 -32.78 -6.35
C ASP A 661 37.63 -32.55 -7.59
N GLY A 662 37.45 -31.41 -8.29
CA GLY A 662 38.41 -30.94 -9.29
C GLY A 662 38.38 -31.65 -10.65
N GLU A 663 37.50 -32.63 -10.87
CA GLU A 663 37.22 -33.24 -12.17
C GLU A 663 35.73 -33.16 -12.54
N GLN A 664 35.42 -32.86 -13.81
CA GLN A 664 34.05 -32.75 -14.32
C GLN A 664 33.42 -34.13 -14.53
N TYR A 665 32.47 -34.53 -13.70
CA TYR A 665 31.54 -35.64 -13.97
C TYR A 665 30.11 -35.27 -13.57
N GLU A 666 29.13 -35.78 -14.33
CA GLU A 666 27.69 -35.57 -14.10
C GLU A 666 27.23 -36.16 -12.77
N ILE A 667 26.54 -35.36 -11.94
CA ILE A 667 25.94 -35.81 -10.68
C ILE A 667 24.73 -36.71 -10.96
N GLU A 668 24.50 -37.71 -10.10
CA GLU A 668 23.32 -38.57 -10.21
C GLU A 668 22.01 -37.76 -10.14
N ALA A 669 21.06 -38.07 -11.03
CA ALA A 669 19.75 -37.40 -11.09
C ALA A 669 18.94 -37.50 -9.77
N SER A 670 19.24 -38.48 -8.93
CA SER A 670 18.71 -38.66 -7.58
C SER A 670 19.10 -37.51 -6.65
N GLN A 671 20.38 -37.11 -6.66
CA GLN A 671 20.91 -36.03 -5.83
C GLN A 671 20.39 -34.66 -6.29
N ILE A 672 20.29 -34.44 -7.61
CA ILE A 672 19.70 -33.21 -8.15
C ILE A 672 18.23 -33.09 -7.73
N ALA A 673 17.48 -34.20 -7.76
CA ALA A 673 16.11 -34.20 -7.26
C ALA A 673 16.06 -33.87 -5.77
N GLU A 674 16.93 -34.44 -4.93
CA GLU A 674 17.01 -34.09 -3.50
C GLU A 674 17.23 -32.60 -3.27
N ASP A 675 18.18 -32.00 -3.99
CA ASP A 675 18.46 -30.57 -3.92
C ASP A 675 17.26 -29.73 -4.38
N ILE A 676 16.59 -30.12 -5.48
CA ILE A 676 15.41 -29.42 -5.98
C ILE A 676 14.27 -29.47 -4.94
N TYR A 677 13.98 -30.63 -4.36
CA TYR A 677 12.94 -30.72 -3.33
C TYR A 677 13.33 -29.96 -2.05
N ASP A 678 14.61 -29.93 -1.70
CA ASP A 678 15.09 -29.16 -0.57
C ASP A 678 14.93 -27.64 -0.76
N LEU A 679 15.32 -27.14 -1.94
CA LEU A 679 15.37 -25.73 -2.28
C LEU A 679 14.05 -25.16 -2.79
N LEU A 680 13.24 -25.98 -3.48
CA LEU A 680 12.05 -25.53 -4.23
C LEU A 680 10.78 -26.28 -3.82
N GLY A 681 10.85 -27.28 -2.95
CA GLY A 681 9.69 -28.04 -2.44
C GLY A 681 8.84 -27.30 -1.40
N TYR A 682 8.82 -25.97 -1.45
CA TYR A 682 8.05 -25.12 -0.55
C TYR A 682 7.57 -23.88 -1.30
N GLY A 683 6.36 -23.41 -0.99
CA GLY A 683 5.85 -22.09 -1.37
C GLY A 683 6.03 -21.70 -2.84
N ASN A 684 5.73 -20.44 -3.15
CA ASN A 684 5.96 -19.88 -4.47
C ASN A 684 7.27 -19.09 -4.46
N LEU A 685 8.06 -19.18 -5.51
CA LEU A 685 9.18 -18.27 -5.73
C LEU A 685 8.65 -16.85 -6.00
N SER A 686 9.22 -15.83 -5.36
CA SER A 686 8.92 -14.44 -5.68
C SER A 686 9.61 -14.03 -6.98
N ARG A 687 9.01 -13.06 -7.69
CA ARG A 687 9.57 -12.50 -8.93
C ARG A 687 10.96 -11.93 -8.71
N GLU A 688 11.21 -11.32 -7.55
CA GLU A 688 12.51 -10.75 -7.19
C GLU A 688 13.59 -11.82 -7.05
N ILE A 689 13.30 -12.93 -6.38
CA ILE A 689 14.26 -14.05 -6.24
C ILE A 689 14.67 -14.55 -7.63
N VAL A 690 13.70 -14.75 -8.51
CA VAL A 690 13.97 -15.29 -9.85
C VAL A 690 14.75 -14.27 -10.69
N ASN A 691 14.36 -12.99 -10.67
CA ASN A 691 15.08 -11.98 -11.42
C ASN A 691 16.53 -11.78 -10.91
N TYR A 692 16.76 -11.82 -9.58
CA TYR A 692 18.10 -11.78 -9.01
C TYR A 692 18.92 -13.01 -9.42
N LEU A 693 18.31 -14.20 -9.43
CA LEU A 693 18.96 -15.44 -9.86
C LEU A 693 19.40 -15.35 -11.32
N ILE A 694 18.52 -14.95 -12.25
CA ILE A 694 18.86 -14.80 -13.67
C ILE A 694 19.99 -13.78 -13.86
N ALA A 695 19.91 -12.63 -13.17
CA ALA A 695 20.96 -11.62 -13.22
C ALA A 695 22.31 -12.11 -12.65
N LEU A 696 22.30 -12.94 -11.60
CA LEU A 696 23.50 -13.57 -11.04
C LEU A 696 24.10 -14.60 -12.00
N LEU A 697 23.26 -15.38 -12.70
CA LEU A 697 23.71 -16.36 -13.70
C LEU A 697 24.32 -15.67 -14.93
N ASP A 698 23.72 -14.56 -15.38
CA ASP A 698 24.20 -13.82 -16.55
C ASP A 698 25.55 -13.11 -16.34
N GLN A 699 25.85 -12.73 -15.09
CA GLN A 699 27.16 -12.17 -14.73
C GLN A 699 28.29 -13.20 -14.79
N ASP A 700 27.97 -14.47 -14.61
CA ASP A 700 28.95 -15.55 -14.54
C ASP A 700 29.15 -16.17 -15.91
N LYS A 701 30.12 -15.65 -16.65
CA LYS A 701 30.41 -16.08 -18.03
C LYS A 701 30.82 -17.54 -18.15
N ASP A 702 31.34 -18.13 -17.07
CA ASP A 702 31.81 -19.52 -17.05
C ASP A 702 30.67 -20.50 -16.66
N PHE A 703 29.52 -19.99 -16.22
CA PHE A 703 28.39 -20.82 -15.81
C PHE A 703 27.62 -21.38 -17.02
N ASN A 704 27.49 -22.71 -17.07
CA ASN A 704 26.83 -23.38 -18.18
C ASN A 704 25.30 -23.42 -18.00
N ILE A 705 24.62 -22.37 -18.44
CA ILE A 705 23.15 -22.25 -18.42
C ILE A 705 22.47 -23.39 -19.19
N ASN A 706 23.06 -23.85 -20.30
CA ASN A 706 22.50 -24.92 -21.12
C ASN A 706 22.46 -26.26 -20.36
N SER A 707 23.49 -26.56 -19.57
CA SER A 707 23.50 -27.73 -18.70
C SER A 707 22.50 -27.63 -17.57
N LEU A 708 22.36 -26.44 -16.94
CA LEU A 708 21.34 -26.19 -15.93
C LEU A 708 19.92 -26.43 -16.48
N PHE A 709 19.63 -25.87 -17.66
CA PHE A 709 18.35 -26.04 -18.32
C PHE A 709 18.04 -27.52 -18.56
N LYS A 710 19.01 -28.31 -19.06
CA LYS A 710 18.84 -29.76 -19.27
C LYS A 710 18.51 -30.51 -17.98
N GLN A 711 19.19 -30.20 -16.87
CA GLN A 711 18.95 -30.85 -15.57
C GLN A 711 17.56 -30.50 -15.01
N LEU A 712 17.18 -29.23 -15.05
CA LEU A 712 15.85 -28.78 -14.62
C LEU A 712 14.75 -29.38 -15.50
N TYR A 713 14.98 -29.43 -16.81
CA TYR A 713 14.03 -30.04 -17.76
C TYR A 713 13.87 -31.54 -17.52
N GLN A 714 14.98 -32.26 -17.26
CA GLN A 714 14.93 -33.68 -16.94
C GLN A 714 14.14 -33.94 -15.66
N PHE A 715 14.36 -33.14 -14.61
CA PHE A 715 13.56 -33.19 -13.39
C PHE A 715 12.08 -32.94 -13.69
N TYR A 716 11.77 -31.85 -14.41
CA TYR A 716 10.40 -31.51 -14.80
C TYR A 716 9.73 -32.65 -15.57
N SER A 717 10.46 -33.32 -16.46
CA SER A 717 9.96 -34.48 -17.20
C SER A 717 9.63 -35.65 -16.29
N ASN A 718 10.56 -36.04 -15.42
CA ASN A 718 10.35 -37.12 -14.46
C ASN A 718 9.22 -36.80 -13.48
N TRP A 719 9.07 -35.54 -13.08
CA TRP A 719 8.02 -35.06 -12.20
C TRP A 719 6.63 -35.17 -12.86
N CYS A 720 6.50 -34.78 -14.13
CA CYS A 720 5.24 -34.90 -14.86
C CYS A 720 4.78 -36.36 -15.05
N GLU A 721 5.72 -37.29 -15.12
CA GLU A 721 5.44 -38.74 -15.17
C GLU A 721 5.16 -39.35 -13.78
N GLY A 722 5.23 -38.57 -12.70
CA GLY A 722 4.96 -39.04 -11.34
C GLY A 722 6.08 -39.86 -10.69
N LEU A 723 7.26 -39.94 -11.32
CA LEU A 723 8.36 -40.84 -10.93
C LEU A 723 8.78 -40.69 -9.46
N TYR A 724 8.86 -39.45 -8.97
CA TYR A 724 9.28 -39.15 -7.60
C TYR A 724 8.24 -39.52 -6.55
N LEU A 725 6.94 -39.49 -6.89
CA LEU A 725 5.87 -39.94 -5.99
C LEU A 725 5.75 -41.46 -6.00
N ASP A 726 5.86 -42.09 -7.18
CA ASP A 726 5.72 -43.54 -7.34
C ASP A 726 6.88 -44.30 -6.67
N GLN A 727 8.08 -43.71 -6.66
CA GLN A 727 9.28 -44.28 -6.05
C GLN A 727 9.57 -43.73 -4.64
N CYS A 728 8.58 -43.06 -4.01
CA CYS A 728 8.73 -42.36 -2.74
C CYS A 728 8.87 -43.33 -1.54
N THR A 729 10.13 -43.65 -1.19
CA THR A 729 10.47 -44.45 0.01
C THR A 729 10.99 -43.57 1.15
N GLU A 730 11.11 -44.14 2.36
CA GLU A 730 11.77 -43.44 3.48
C GLU A 730 13.21 -43.04 3.10
N GLY A 731 13.60 -41.81 3.45
CA GLY A 731 14.90 -41.24 3.12
C GLY A 731 15.00 -40.57 1.73
N LYS A 732 14.02 -40.77 0.84
CA LYS A 732 13.99 -40.14 -0.49
C LYS A 732 13.08 -38.90 -0.54
N PRO A 733 13.33 -37.95 -1.44
CA PRO A 733 12.39 -36.86 -1.71
C PRO A 733 11.14 -37.40 -2.44
N PRO A 734 9.94 -36.80 -2.28
CA PRO A 734 9.58 -35.62 -1.47
C PRO A 734 9.44 -35.87 0.05
N ARG A 735 9.44 -37.12 0.51
CA ARG A 735 9.12 -37.48 1.91
C ARG A 735 10.13 -36.94 2.92
N SER A 736 11.42 -36.89 2.56
CA SER A 736 12.46 -36.27 3.39
C SER A 736 12.14 -34.80 3.72
N LYS A 737 11.71 -34.03 2.71
CA LYS A 737 11.38 -32.60 2.88
C LYS A 737 10.15 -32.39 3.76
N VAL A 738 9.14 -33.24 3.64
CA VAL A 738 7.96 -33.20 4.53
C VAL A 738 8.36 -33.38 5.99
N LEU A 739 9.24 -34.35 6.28
CA LEU A 739 9.71 -34.60 7.64
C LEU A 739 10.51 -33.41 8.20
N GLU A 740 11.33 -32.77 7.37
CA GLU A 740 12.04 -31.53 7.72
C GLU A 740 11.07 -30.41 8.12
N LEU A 741 10.05 -30.15 7.29
CA LEU A 741 9.04 -29.11 7.53
C LEU A 741 8.18 -29.42 8.77
N GLN A 742 7.82 -30.69 8.98
CA GLN A 742 7.06 -31.12 10.17
C GLN A 742 7.85 -30.91 11.46
N LYS A 743 9.16 -31.18 11.47
CA LYS A 743 10.04 -30.88 12.62
C LYS A 743 10.04 -29.38 12.95
N ALA A 744 9.92 -28.51 11.94
CA ALA A 744 9.79 -27.06 12.11
C ALA A 744 8.36 -26.58 12.48
N LYS A 745 7.43 -27.51 12.73
CA LYS A 745 5.99 -27.26 12.96
C LYS A 745 5.31 -26.56 11.78
N ILE A 746 5.76 -26.80 10.56
CA ILE A 746 5.12 -26.34 9.32
C ILE A 746 4.25 -27.49 8.80
N GLN A 747 2.95 -27.26 8.70
CA GLN A 747 1.99 -28.27 8.23
C GLN A 747 1.98 -28.33 6.69
N SER A 748 2.92 -29.07 6.12
CA SER A 748 2.96 -29.37 4.68
C SER A 748 2.70 -30.85 4.40
N GLY A 749 1.87 -31.12 3.39
CA GLY A 749 1.60 -32.47 2.91
C GLY A 749 2.58 -32.91 1.82
N LEU A 750 2.68 -34.22 1.58
CA LEU A 750 3.56 -34.80 0.55
C LEU A 750 3.27 -34.23 -0.85
N ARG A 751 2.00 -34.19 -1.24
CA ARG A 751 1.58 -33.61 -2.53
C ARG A 751 1.86 -32.12 -2.62
N GLN A 752 1.78 -31.39 -1.50
CA GLN A 752 2.03 -29.95 -1.51
C GLN A 752 3.50 -29.65 -1.80
N VAL A 753 4.41 -30.34 -1.11
CA VAL A 753 5.86 -30.26 -1.37
C VAL A 753 6.18 -30.60 -2.82
N ASP A 754 5.53 -31.64 -3.35
CA ASP A 754 5.73 -32.09 -4.72
C ASP A 754 5.25 -31.12 -5.77
N ILE A 755 4.06 -30.55 -5.59
CA ILE A 755 3.53 -29.52 -6.49
C ILE A 755 4.43 -28.29 -6.47
N TYR A 756 4.84 -27.80 -5.29
CA TYR A 756 5.71 -26.62 -5.22
C TYR A 756 7.05 -26.86 -5.93
N ALA A 757 7.68 -28.03 -5.74
CA ALA A 757 8.93 -28.36 -6.43
C ALA A 757 8.75 -28.31 -7.96
N GLY A 758 7.70 -28.95 -8.49
CA GLY A 758 7.42 -28.97 -9.92
C GLY A 758 7.08 -27.60 -10.51
N LEU A 759 6.20 -26.84 -9.85
CA LEU A 759 5.80 -25.50 -10.31
C LEU A 759 6.96 -24.51 -10.26
N ASN A 760 7.78 -24.52 -9.19
CA ASN A 760 8.94 -23.63 -9.08
C ASN A 760 10.01 -23.97 -10.13
N VAL A 761 10.25 -25.27 -10.42
CA VAL A 761 11.14 -25.66 -11.53
C VAL A 761 10.59 -25.18 -12.88
N MET A 762 9.27 -25.29 -13.09
CA MET A 762 8.63 -24.80 -14.31
C MET A 762 8.80 -23.27 -14.47
N VAL A 763 8.67 -22.51 -13.39
CA VAL A 763 8.95 -21.06 -13.37
C VAL A 763 10.41 -20.77 -13.79
N LEU A 764 11.38 -21.50 -13.24
CA LEU A 764 12.78 -21.34 -13.63
C LEU A 764 13.02 -21.66 -15.11
N LEU A 765 12.37 -22.69 -15.65
CA LEU A 765 12.46 -23.04 -17.07
C LEU A 765 11.86 -21.96 -17.98
N PHE A 766 10.73 -21.34 -17.58
CA PHE A 766 10.15 -20.21 -18.29
C PHE A 766 11.10 -19.01 -18.33
N GLU A 767 11.73 -18.68 -17.21
CA GLU A 767 12.62 -17.52 -17.12
C GLU A 767 13.96 -17.75 -17.84
N LEU A 768 14.50 -18.97 -17.82
CA LEU A 768 15.66 -19.33 -18.64
C LEU A 768 15.34 -19.27 -20.14
N HIS A 769 14.14 -19.70 -20.53
CA HIS A 769 13.66 -19.59 -21.92
C HIS A 769 13.54 -18.11 -22.35
N ARG A 770 12.94 -17.27 -21.50
CA ARG A 770 12.80 -15.83 -21.76
C ARG A 770 14.17 -15.15 -21.90
N HIS A 771 15.09 -15.44 -20.97
CA HIS A 771 16.45 -14.90 -21.00
C HIS A 771 17.20 -15.27 -22.29
N ALA A 772 17.03 -16.50 -22.78
CA ALA A 772 17.64 -16.92 -24.05
C ALA A 772 17.09 -16.16 -25.27
N ARG A 773 15.77 -15.92 -25.28
CA ARG A 773 15.08 -15.15 -26.32
C ARG A 773 15.56 -13.69 -26.37
N ASP A 774 15.70 -13.06 -25.21
CA ASP A 774 16.15 -11.65 -25.10
C ASP A 774 17.59 -11.46 -25.60
N GLN A 775 18.43 -12.50 -25.48
CA GLN A 775 19.81 -12.49 -25.99
C GLN A 775 19.93 -12.80 -27.50
N ASN A 776 18.82 -12.93 -28.23
CA ASN A 776 18.79 -13.36 -29.64
C ASN A 776 19.59 -14.65 -29.91
N LYS A 777 19.69 -15.55 -28.91
CA LYS A 777 20.33 -16.85 -29.10
C LYS A 777 19.47 -17.73 -30.04
N PRO A 778 20.06 -18.58 -30.89
CA PRO A 778 19.29 -19.44 -31.77
C PRO A 778 18.34 -20.34 -30.96
N PRO A 779 17.12 -20.59 -31.46
CA PRO A 779 16.03 -21.25 -30.72
C PRO A 779 16.32 -22.71 -30.32
N GLU A 780 17.43 -23.29 -30.75
CA GLU A 780 17.74 -24.71 -30.57
C GLU A 780 18.39 -25.04 -29.21
N GLU A 781 18.85 -24.05 -28.43
CA GLU A 781 19.65 -24.31 -27.21
C GLU A 781 18.87 -24.24 -25.88
N LEU A 782 17.82 -23.41 -25.78
CA LEU A 782 17.10 -23.11 -24.52
C LEU A 782 15.59 -22.86 -24.76
N TYR A 783 14.93 -23.77 -25.47
CA TYR A 783 13.50 -23.67 -25.76
C TYR A 783 12.66 -24.52 -24.81
N PHE A 784 11.73 -23.89 -24.09
CA PHE A 784 10.80 -24.57 -23.19
C PHE A 784 9.36 -24.41 -23.64
N ASN A 785 8.70 -25.53 -23.93
CA ASN A 785 7.25 -25.62 -24.08
C ASN A 785 6.78 -26.75 -23.14
N PRO A 786 5.88 -26.48 -22.17
CA PRO A 786 5.43 -27.47 -21.19
C PRO A 786 4.62 -28.62 -21.79
N CYS A 787 4.13 -28.49 -23.02
CA CYS A 787 3.39 -29.52 -23.77
C CYS A 787 4.29 -30.40 -24.66
N LYS A 788 5.58 -30.06 -24.82
CA LYS A 788 6.53 -30.84 -25.62
C LYS A 788 7.48 -31.65 -24.73
N GLU A 789 7.81 -32.88 -25.14
CA GLU A 789 8.93 -33.66 -24.58
C GLU A 789 10.24 -33.35 -25.34
N PHE A 790 11.30 -32.98 -24.61
CA PHE A 790 12.65 -32.87 -25.14
C PHE A 790 13.23 -34.27 -25.30
N GLN A 791 13.20 -34.79 -26.52
CA GLN A 791 13.99 -35.96 -26.88
C GLN A 791 15.14 -35.48 -27.79
N THR A 792 16.32 -36.04 -27.60
CA THR A 792 17.54 -35.71 -28.35
C THR A 792 17.28 -35.67 -29.87
N ALA A 793 18.12 -34.89 -30.57
CA ALA A 793 18.00 -34.35 -31.94
C ALA A 793 17.58 -35.30 -33.10
N GLU A 794 17.24 -36.57 -32.87
CA GLU A 794 16.96 -37.54 -33.93
C GLU A 794 15.64 -38.32 -33.81
N LYS A 795 14.75 -38.09 -32.82
CA LYS A 795 13.47 -38.84 -32.73
C LYS A 795 12.26 -37.98 -32.37
N LEU A 796 11.30 -37.98 -33.30
CA LEU A 796 9.89 -37.55 -33.26
C LEU A 796 9.42 -36.95 -31.92
N GLU A 797 9.20 -35.62 -31.91
CA GLU A 797 8.54 -34.88 -30.82
C GLU A 797 7.19 -35.54 -30.47
N LYS A 798 7.11 -36.21 -29.32
CA LYS A 798 5.84 -36.63 -28.75
C LYS A 798 5.22 -35.41 -28.08
N LEU A 799 4.20 -34.81 -28.71
CA LEU A 799 3.42 -33.72 -28.13
C LEU A 799 2.36 -34.29 -27.18
N ASP A 800 2.37 -33.83 -25.93
CA ASP A 800 1.31 -34.07 -24.96
C ASP A 800 0.58 -32.75 -24.68
N LEU A 801 -0.42 -32.47 -25.50
CA LEU A 801 -1.19 -31.22 -25.46
C LEU A 801 -1.98 -31.05 -24.15
N GLU A 802 -2.25 -32.13 -23.41
CA GLU A 802 -3.00 -32.12 -22.15
C GLU A 802 -2.10 -32.04 -20.91
N ARG A 803 -0.78 -32.10 -21.08
CA ARG A 803 0.17 -32.11 -19.98
C ARG A 803 0.03 -30.90 -19.06
N LEU A 804 -0.05 -29.71 -19.64
CA LEU A 804 -0.25 -28.48 -18.87
C LEU A 804 -1.60 -28.48 -18.15
N LEU A 805 -2.67 -28.97 -18.79
CA LEU A 805 -3.98 -29.12 -18.14
C LEU A 805 -3.91 -30.05 -16.92
N ARG A 806 -3.17 -31.16 -17.01
CA ARG A 806 -2.96 -32.08 -15.89
C ARG A 806 -2.16 -31.42 -14.77
N ILE A 807 -1.14 -30.62 -15.09
CA ILE A 807 -0.37 -29.85 -14.10
C ILE A 807 -1.26 -28.84 -13.38
N VAL A 808 -2.07 -28.10 -14.14
CA VAL A 808 -3.06 -27.16 -13.61
C VAL A 808 -4.04 -27.89 -12.70
N GLY A 809 -4.57 -29.04 -13.11
CA GLY A 809 -5.44 -29.88 -12.27
C GLY A 809 -4.72 -30.46 -11.05
N TYR A 810 -3.42 -30.76 -11.15
CA TYR A 810 -2.62 -31.27 -10.04
C TYR A 810 -2.39 -30.20 -8.97
N SER A 811 -2.23 -28.93 -9.39
CA SER A 811 -2.07 -27.79 -8.47
C SER A 811 -3.26 -27.61 -7.51
N TYR A 812 -4.44 -28.16 -7.85
CA TYR A 812 -5.63 -28.17 -6.99
C TYR A 812 -5.36 -28.70 -5.58
N TRP A 813 -4.46 -29.69 -5.43
CA TRP A 813 -4.16 -30.28 -4.13
C TRP A 813 -3.38 -29.36 -3.17
N LEU A 814 -3.04 -28.13 -3.60
CA LEU A 814 -2.58 -27.07 -2.71
C LEU A 814 -3.73 -26.46 -1.88
N TYR A 815 -4.98 -26.59 -2.33
CA TYR A 815 -6.16 -26.04 -1.67
C TYR A 815 -6.56 -26.83 -0.42
N LYS A 816 -6.95 -26.11 0.66
CA LYS A 816 -7.39 -26.68 1.96
C LYS A 816 -8.79 -26.23 2.40
N GLY A 817 -9.54 -25.51 1.56
CA GLY A 817 -10.84 -24.90 1.91
C GLY A 817 -12.07 -25.71 1.47
N SER A 818 -13.27 -25.19 1.78
CA SER A 818 -14.58 -25.79 1.47
C SER A 818 -15.50 -24.89 0.62
N SER A 819 -14.96 -23.85 -0.03
CA SER A 819 -15.73 -22.95 -0.89
C SER A 819 -15.64 -23.35 -2.36
N ASN A 820 -16.67 -23.00 -3.14
CA ASN A 820 -16.79 -23.24 -4.59
C ASN A 820 -15.81 -22.38 -5.42
N GLU A 821 -14.54 -22.26 -5.02
CA GLU A 821 -13.55 -21.55 -5.81
C GLU A 821 -13.12 -22.37 -7.05
N SER A 822 -12.80 -21.64 -8.13
CA SER A 822 -12.40 -22.22 -9.40
C SER A 822 -11.23 -23.20 -9.25
N ILE A 823 -11.39 -24.39 -9.86
CA ILE A 823 -10.58 -25.63 -9.72
C ILE A 823 -9.07 -25.42 -9.97
N THR A 824 -8.65 -24.25 -10.46
CA THR A 824 -7.33 -23.97 -11.02
C THR A 824 -6.63 -22.71 -10.48
N ARG A 825 -7.19 -22.03 -9.45
CA ARG A 825 -6.64 -20.75 -8.91
C ARG A 825 -5.20 -20.85 -8.40
N LYS A 826 -4.85 -21.96 -7.72
CA LYS A 826 -3.51 -22.13 -7.12
C LYS A 826 -2.38 -22.17 -8.15
N PHE A 827 -2.67 -22.64 -9.36
CA PHE A 827 -1.71 -22.58 -10.46
C PHE A 827 -1.33 -21.13 -10.79
N VAL A 828 -2.33 -20.24 -10.92
CA VAL A 828 -2.11 -18.82 -11.26
C VAL A 828 -1.39 -18.08 -10.15
N GLU A 829 -1.70 -18.36 -8.88
CA GLU A 829 -0.97 -17.76 -7.74
C GLU A 829 0.54 -18.11 -7.75
N SER A 830 0.90 -19.30 -8.25
CA SER A 830 2.28 -19.78 -8.29
C SER A 830 3.03 -19.36 -9.55
N VAL A 831 2.36 -19.42 -10.71
CA VAL A 831 3.01 -19.35 -12.03
C VAL A 831 2.50 -18.16 -12.85
N GLY A 832 1.31 -17.64 -12.54
CA GLY A 832 0.60 -16.66 -13.38
C GLY A 832 1.39 -15.40 -13.70
N ILE A 833 2.18 -14.88 -12.76
CA ILE A 833 3.04 -13.70 -12.96
C ILE A 833 4.29 -13.98 -13.83
N PHE A 834 4.56 -15.25 -14.12
CA PHE A 834 5.73 -15.72 -14.88
C PHE A 834 5.34 -16.25 -16.27
N LEU A 835 4.06 -16.15 -16.67
CA LEU A 835 3.59 -16.60 -17.98
C LEU A 835 3.91 -15.60 -19.12
N SER A 836 4.56 -14.48 -18.81
CA SER A 836 4.96 -13.53 -19.84
C SER A 836 6.03 -14.15 -20.75
N GLY A 837 5.92 -13.96 -22.06
CA GLY A 837 6.89 -14.43 -23.04
C GLY A 837 6.97 -15.95 -23.21
N VAL A 838 6.13 -16.75 -22.54
CA VAL A 838 6.24 -18.21 -22.57
C VAL A 838 5.67 -18.82 -23.85
N ASN A 839 6.13 -20.02 -24.22
CA ASN A 839 5.57 -20.77 -25.33
C ASN A 839 4.54 -21.80 -24.86
N LEU A 840 3.28 -21.60 -25.23
CA LEU A 840 2.11 -22.42 -24.93
C LEU A 840 1.35 -22.83 -26.21
N THR A 841 2.05 -22.92 -27.34
CA THR A 841 1.43 -23.27 -28.63
C THR A 841 0.74 -24.62 -28.55
N ASP A 842 -0.46 -24.73 -29.14
CA ASP A 842 -1.26 -25.95 -29.20
C ASP A 842 -1.72 -26.50 -27.82
N ALA A 843 -1.46 -25.78 -26.71
CA ALA A 843 -1.82 -26.24 -25.37
C ALA A 843 -3.34 -26.38 -25.20
N LYS A 844 -3.79 -27.48 -24.58
CA LYS A 844 -5.19 -27.61 -24.15
C LYS A 844 -5.35 -26.99 -22.76
N LEU A 845 -6.08 -25.89 -22.68
CA LEU A 845 -6.33 -25.08 -21.49
C LEU A 845 -7.83 -24.78 -21.32
N HIS A 846 -8.70 -25.66 -21.83
CA HIS A 846 -10.14 -25.47 -21.76
C HIS A 846 -10.62 -25.35 -20.30
N ALA A 847 -11.49 -24.38 -20.02
CA ALA A 847 -12.04 -24.10 -18.68
C ALA A 847 -10.99 -23.86 -17.57
N VAL A 848 -9.74 -23.50 -17.92
CA VAL A 848 -8.72 -23.12 -16.95
C VAL A 848 -8.96 -21.69 -16.47
N ASN A 849 -8.68 -21.42 -15.19
CA ASN A 849 -8.61 -20.08 -14.65
C ASN A 849 -7.20 -19.53 -14.85
N LEU A 850 -7.12 -18.44 -15.59
CA LEU A 850 -5.95 -17.61 -15.86
C LEU A 850 -6.25 -16.13 -15.53
N SER A 851 -7.24 -15.86 -14.67
CA SER A 851 -7.64 -14.50 -14.31
C SER A 851 -6.47 -13.76 -13.64
N GLY A 852 -6.18 -12.54 -14.08
CA GLY A 852 -5.08 -11.73 -13.55
C GLY A 852 -3.68 -12.27 -13.89
N ALA A 853 -3.55 -13.28 -14.75
CA ALA A 853 -2.25 -13.79 -15.17
C ALA A 853 -1.53 -12.80 -16.09
N ASP A 854 -0.21 -12.74 -16.00
CA ASP A 854 0.61 -12.00 -16.96
C ASP A 854 0.97 -12.91 -18.14
N LEU A 855 0.20 -12.82 -19.22
CA LEU A 855 0.39 -13.57 -20.46
C LEU A 855 1.03 -12.72 -21.56
N SER A 856 1.57 -11.55 -21.21
CA SER A 856 2.14 -10.62 -22.17
C SER A 856 3.24 -11.29 -23.01
N TYR A 857 3.29 -11.05 -24.31
CA TYR A 857 4.30 -11.61 -25.24
C TYR A 857 4.37 -13.15 -25.34
N SER A 858 3.44 -13.87 -24.70
CA SER A 858 3.37 -15.33 -24.78
C SER A 858 2.87 -15.81 -26.14
N ASP A 859 3.23 -17.03 -26.52
CA ASP A 859 2.75 -17.68 -27.74
C ASP A 859 1.70 -18.72 -27.37
N LEU A 860 0.43 -18.37 -27.55
CA LEU A 860 -0.76 -19.20 -27.35
C LEU A 860 -1.41 -19.56 -28.70
N SER A 861 -0.65 -19.50 -29.80
CA SER A 861 -1.20 -19.82 -31.12
C SER A 861 -1.71 -21.26 -31.17
N ARG A 862 -2.91 -21.43 -31.74
CA ARG A 862 -3.68 -22.69 -31.80
C ARG A 862 -4.03 -23.33 -30.43
N ALA A 863 -3.84 -22.64 -29.32
CA ALA A 863 -4.23 -23.15 -28.00
C ALA A 863 -5.76 -23.27 -27.86
N ASP A 864 -6.22 -24.26 -27.11
CA ASP A 864 -7.62 -24.40 -26.71
C ASP A 864 -7.86 -23.74 -25.35
N LEU A 865 -8.35 -22.51 -25.35
CA LEU A 865 -8.75 -21.71 -24.20
C LEU A 865 -10.28 -21.64 -24.07
N SER A 866 -11.01 -22.61 -24.66
CA SER A 866 -12.47 -22.56 -24.66
C SER A 866 -13.01 -22.59 -23.23
N ARG A 867 -13.92 -21.67 -22.90
CA ARG A 867 -14.48 -21.47 -21.56
C ARG A 867 -13.46 -21.12 -20.47
N ALA A 868 -12.23 -20.72 -20.82
CA ALA A 868 -11.24 -20.26 -19.85
C ALA A 868 -11.68 -18.94 -19.20
N ASP A 869 -11.26 -18.73 -17.95
CA ASP A 869 -11.43 -17.47 -17.24
C ASP A 869 -10.14 -16.65 -17.39
N LEU A 870 -10.18 -15.60 -18.19
CA LEU A 870 -9.07 -14.69 -18.53
C LEU A 870 -9.32 -13.27 -18.00
N ARG A 871 -10.21 -13.13 -17.00
CA ARG A 871 -10.58 -11.81 -16.47
C ARG A 871 -9.36 -11.05 -15.97
N GLY A 872 -9.19 -9.83 -16.48
CA GLY A 872 -8.04 -8.94 -16.25
C GLY A 872 -6.66 -9.57 -16.42
N ALA A 873 -6.54 -10.62 -17.24
CA ALA A 873 -5.23 -11.08 -17.68
C ALA A 873 -4.55 -10.02 -18.56
N ASN A 874 -3.23 -9.88 -18.43
CA ASN A 874 -2.44 -9.06 -19.34
C ASN A 874 -2.14 -9.86 -20.62
N LEU A 875 -2.73 -9.46 -21.75
CA LEU A 875 -2.60 -10.08 -23.07
C LEU A 875 -1.84 -9.17 -24.06
N CYS A 876 -1.05 -8.21 -23.57
CA CYS A 876 -0.24 -7.35 -24.42
C CYS A 876 0.82 -8.13 -25.21
N GLY A 877 0.82 -8.00 -26.54
CA GLY A 877 1.78 -8.68 -27.40
C GLY A 877 1.63 -10.20 -27.49
N VAL A 878 0.56 -10.77 -26.93
CA VAL A 878 0.30 -12.21 -27.01
C VAL A 878 0.04 -12.65 -28.45
N ASP A 879 0.47 -13.86 -28.80
CA ASP A 879 0.07 -14.52 -30.05
C ASP A 879 -1.08 -15.49 -29.80
N LEU A 880 -2.30 -15.12 -30.21
CA LEU A 880 -3.51 -15.94 -30.11
C LEU A 880 -4.01 -16.36 -31.50
N ARG A 881 -3.13 -16.38 -32.51
CA ARG A 881 -3.53 -16.78 -33.87
C ARG A 881 -4.13 -18.18 -33.85
N GLU A 882 -5.30 -18.32 -34.46
CA GLU A 882 -6.05 -19.57 -34.55
C GLU A 882 -6.43 -20.21 -33.19
N ALA A 883 -6.26 -19.49 -32.06
CA ALA A 883 -6.63 -19.98 -30.74
C ALA A 883 -8.16 -20.09 -30.58
N ASP A 884 -8.60 -21.01 -29.73
CA ASP A 884 -10.01 -21.23 -29.42
C ASP A 884 -10.39 -20.61 -28.07
N LEU A 885 -11.09 -19.48 -28.06
CA LEU A 885 -11.58 -18.81 -26.86
C LEU A 885 -13.12 -18.86 -26.78
N ARG A 886 -13.75 -19.86 -27.40
CA ARG A 886 -15.22 -19.94 -27.41
C ARG A 886 -15.76 -20.06 -25.99
N GLY A 887 -16.67 -19.16 -25.63
CA GLY A 887 -17.24 -19.09 -24.28
C GLY A 887 -16.27 -18.66 -23.17
N ALA A 888 -15.07 -18.17 -23.50
CA ALA A 888 -14.11 -17.65 -22.51
C ALA A 888 -14.58 -16.31 -21.92
N ASP A 889 -14.13 -15.99 -20.71
CA ASP A 889 -14.42 -14.73 -20.03
C ASP A 889 -13.18 -13.83 -20.06
N LEU A 890 -13.20 -12.77 -20.88
CA LEU A 890 -12.11 -11.81 -21.06
C LEU A 890 -12.41 -10.44 -20.42
N ARG A 891 -13.37 -10.36 -19.48
CA ARG A 891 -13.72 -9.08 -18.87
C ARG A 891 -12.51 -8.41 -18.22
N GLY A 892 -12.27 -7.14 -18.56
CA GLY A 892 -11.16 -6.35 -18.02
C GLY A 892 -9.75 -6.77 -18.49
N ALA A 893 -9.61 -7.76 -19.39
CA ALA A 893 -8.31 -8.14 -19.93
C ALA A 893 -7.65 -6.99 -20.69
N VAL A 894 -6.31 -6.93 -20.70
CA VAL A 894 -5.56 -5.81 -21.32
C VAL A 894 -4.93 -6.28 -22.63
N LEU A 895 -5.22 -5.58 -23.73
CA LEU A 895 -4.62 -5.79 -25.05
C LEU A 895 -3.81 -4.57 -25.47
N CYS A 896 -2.66 -4.78 -26.13
CA CYS A 896 -1.81 -3.70 -26.63
C CYS A 896 -2.03 -3.48 -28.13
N LYS A 897 -2.21 -2.21 -28.51
CA LYS A 897 -2.63 -1.77 -29.84
C LYS A 897 -1.45 -1.40 -30.75
N LYS A 898 -1.76 -1.08 -32.01
CA LYS A 898 -0.81 -0.89 -33.11
C LYS A 898 -0.02 0.43 -33.12
N PHE A 899 -0.37 1.42 -32.30
CA PHE A 899 0.24 2.76 -32.35
C PHE A 899 1.50 2.87 -31.48
N ASP A 900 2.57 3.43 -32.05
CA ASP A 900 3.91 3.69 -31.48
C ASP A 900 4.69 2.52 -30.85
N LEU A 901 4.16 1.29 -30.90
CA LEU A 901 4.84 0.08 -30.42
C LEU A 901 5.59 -0.66 -31.54
N ASP A 902 6.64 -1.41 -31.18
CA ASP A 902 7.34 -2.29 -32.14
C ASP A 902 6.32 -3.31 -32.69
N PRO A 903 6.30 -3.62 -34.01
CA PRO A 903 5.42 -4.66 -34.57
C PRO A 903 5.45 -6.01 -33.84
N LYS A 904 6.52 -6.31 -33.09
CA LYS A 904 6.64 -7.49 -32.22
C LYS A 904 5.78 -7.43 -30.95
N GLU A 905 5.36 -6.24 -30.53
CA GLU A 905 4.60 -5.98 -29.31
C GLU A 905 3.09 -5.91 -29.54
N ILE A 906 2.66 -6.01 -30.80
CA ILE A 906 1.25 -6.04 -31.19
C ILE A 906 0.65 -7.39 -30.86
N THR A 907 -0.50 -7.39 -30.17
CA THR A 907 -1.28 -8.60 -29.93
C THR A 907 -1.81 -9.18 -31.24
N LYS A 908 -1.53 -10.47 -31.51
CA LYS A 908 -1.92 -11.15 -32.76
C LYS A 908 -3.17 -11.98 -32.55
N LEU A 909 -4.26 -11.60 -33.21
CA LEU A 909 -5.59 -12.21 -33.04
C LEU A 909 -6.13 -12.80 -34.36
N GLN A 910 -5.30 -12.97 -35.39
CA GLN A 910 -5.79 -13.45 -36.69
C GLN A 910 -6.36 -14.87 -36.59
N GLY A 911 -7.55 -15.10 -37.13
CA GLY A 911 -8.21 -16.41 -37.11
C GLY A 911 -8.69 -16.88 -35.73
N ILE A 912 -8.67 -16.03 -34.71
CA ILE A 912 -9.12 -16.37 -33.35
C ILE A 912 -10.60 -16.76 -33.31
N LYS A 913 -10.98 -17.73 -32.47
CA LYS A 913 -12.39 -18.12 -32.28
C LYS A 913 -12.93 -17.54 -30.97
N LEU A 914 -13.81 -16.55 -31.06
CA LEU A 914 -14.37 -15.82 -29.92
C LEU A 914 -15.90 -16.00 -29.80
N SER A 915 -16.52 -16.90 -30.55
CA SER A 915 -17.98 -17.09 -30.47
C SER A 915 -18.43 -17.38 -29.04
N ASP A 916 -19.48 -16.70 -28.59
CA ASP A 916 -20.03 -16.77 -27.22
C ASP A 916 -19.09 -16.31 -26.08
N ALA A 917 -17.93 -15.71 -26.38
CA ALA A 917 -17.03 -15.16 -25.37
C ALA A 917 -17.60 -13.88 -24.70
N ASN A 918 -17.22 -13.63 -23.45
CA ASN A 918 -17.56 -12.38 -22.77
C ASN A 918 -16.41 -11.37 -22.90
N LEU A 919 -16.61 -10.32 -23.70
CA LEU A 919 -15.60 -9.30 -23.97
C LEU A 919 -15.85 -7.99 -23.20
N ALA A 920 -16.81 -7.94 -22.27
CA ALA A 920 -17.23 -6.66 -21.67
C ALA A 920 -16.05 -5.90 -21.02
N GLY A 921 -15.92 -4.61 -21.37
CA GLY A 921 -14.83 -3.75 -20.91
C GLY A 921 -13.51 -3.89 -21.69
N LEU A 922 -13.45 -4.77 -22.70
CA LEU A 922 -12.27 -4.94 -23.55
C LEU A 922 -12.25 -3.89 -24.67
N ASP A 923 -11.10 -3.24 -24.86
CA ASP A 923 -10.89 -2.30 -25.96
C ASP A 923 -10.42 -3.03 -27.22
N LEU A 924 -11.24 -2.98 -28.29
CA LEU A 924 -11.02 -3.69 -29.55
C LEU A 924 -10.55 -2.79 -30.71
N SER A 925 -10.40 -1.48 -30.46
CA SER A 925 -9.99 -0.52 -31.48
C SER A 925 -8.55 -0.76 -31.96
N ASP A 926 -8.30 -0.53 -33.24
CA ASP A 926 -6.99 -0.69 -33.92
C ASP A 926 -6.37 -2.10 -33.90
N LEU A 927 -7.14 -3.13 -33.57
CA LEU A 927 -6.68 -4.53 -33.55
C LEU A 927 -6.82 -5.22 -34.91
N ASP A 928 -5.98 -6.24 -35.16
CA ASP A 928 -6.11 -7.13 -36.32
C ASP A 928 -6.85 -8.42 -35.96
N LEU A 929 -8.15 -8.43 -36.24
CA LEU A 929 -9.09 -9.54 -36.05
C LEU A 929 -9.46 -10.20 -37.40
N SER A 930 -8.57 -10.12 -38.40
CA SER A 930 -8.84 -10.72 -39.70
C SER A 930 -9.05 -12.24 -39.60
N GLY A 931 -10.09 -12.73 -40.28
CA GLY A 931 -10.50 -14.14 -40.23
C GLY A 931 -11.05 -14.62 -38.89
N ALA A 932 -11.24 -13.75 -37.90
CA ALA A 932 -11.76 -14.12 -36.59
C ALA A 932 -13.21 -14.63 -36.66
N ASN A 933 -13.58 -15.57 -35.79
CA ASN A 933 -14.97 -15.96 -35.59
C ASN A 933 -15.55 -15.20 -34.38
N LEU A 934 -16.37 -14.20 -34.64
CA LEU A 934 -17.05 -13.36 -33.64
C LEU A 934 -18.55 -13.69 -33.55
N SER A 935 -19.00 -14.80 -34.15
CA SER A 935 -20.43 -15.08 -34.31
C SER A 935 -21.17 -15.12 -32.97
N GLY A 936 -22.34 -14.49 -32.91
CA GLY A 936 -23.21 -14.49 -31.72
C GLY A 936 -22.80 -13.54 -30.59
N LEU A 937 -21.71 -12.77 -30.74
CA LEU A 937 -21.29 -11.79 -29.74
C LEU A 937 -22.21 -10.56 -29.67
N ASP A 938 -22.35 -10.01 -28.46
CA ASP A 938 -22.96 -8.71 -28.24
C ASP A 938 -21.86 -7.64 -28.17
N LEU A 939 -21.67 -6.93 -29.28
CA LEU A 939 -20.64 -5.89 -29.39
C LEU A 939 -21.22 -4.47 -29.19
N ARG A 940 -22.43 -4.33 -28.65
CA ARG A 940 -23.01 -3.01 -28.38
C ARG A 940 -22.10 -2.20 -27.45
N ASN A 941 -21.87 -0.93 -27.80
CA ASN A 941 -21.02 0.03 -27.07
C ASN A 941 -19.51 -0.25 -27.08
N PHE A 942 -19.01 -1.14 -27.95
CA PHE A 942 -17.56 -1.27 -28.17
C PHE A 942 -17.05 -0.22 -29.16
N ASP A 943 -15.80 0.22 -28.97
CA ASP A 943 -15.08 0.97 -30.00
C ASP A 943 -14.36 -0.01 -30.95
N LEU A 944 -14.72 0.04 -32.23
CA LEU A 944 -14.13 -0.77 -33.31
C LEU A 944 -13.42 0.09 -34.37
N LYS A 945 -13.12 1.35 -34.03
CA LYS A 945 -12.42 2.25 -34.93
C LYS A 945 -11.05 1.69 -35.28
N GLY A 946 -10.70 1.72 -36.57
CA GLY A 946 -9.41 1.23 -37.09
C GLY A 946 -9.21 -0.29 -37.04
N THR A 947 -10.15 -1.06 -36.51
CA THR A 947 -10.05 -2.53 -36.39
C THR A 947 -10.10 -3.21 -37.76
N ASN A 948 -9.25 -4.21 -37.99
CA ASN A 948 -9.30 -5.04 -39.18
C ASN A 948 -10.15 -6.30 -38.95
N LEU A 949 -11.35 -6.35 -39.54
CA LEU A 949 -12.29 -7.47 -39.51
C LEU A 949 -12.41 -8.17 -40.88
N SER A 950 -11.41 -8.03 -41.76
CA SER A 950 -11.46 -8.65 -43.08
C SER A 950 -11.55 -10.17 -42.98
N GLY A 951 -12.50 -10.78 -43.70
CA GLY A 951 -12.77 -12.22 -43.66
C GLY A 951 -13.36 -12.76 -42.36
N ALA A 952 -13.69 -11.91 -41.38
CA ALA A 952 -14.23 -12.34 -40.09
C ALA A 952 -15.69 -12.84 -40.19
N ASP A 953 -16.08 -13.81 -39.35
CA ASP A 953 -17.47 -14.25 -39.21
C ASP A 953 -18.19 -13.41 -38.16
N LEU A 954 -19.09 -12.54 -38.61
CA LEU A 954 -19.93 -11.64 -37.82
C LEU A 954 -21.39 -12.11 -37.80
N SER A 955 -21.65 -13.38 -38.11
CA SER A 955 -23.01 -13.93 -38.13
C SER A 955 -23.68 -13.82 -36.76
N ARG A 956 -24.91 -13.28 -36.71
CA ARG A 956 -25.69 -13.08 -35.47
C ARG A 956 -25.04 -12.14 -34.43
N VAL A 957 -24.08 -11.31 -34.82
CA VAL A 957 -23.51 -10.28 -33.96
C VAL A 957 -24.48 -9.11 -33.83
N ASN A 958 -24.65 -8.57 -32.62
CA ASN A 958 -25.41 -7.34 -32.44
C ASN A 958 -24.51 -6.12 -32.70
N LEU A 959 -24.69 -5.47 -33.85
CA LEU A 959 -23.93 -4.29 -34.26
C LEU A 959 -24.66 -2.96 -33.99
N SER A 960 -25.81 -2.98 -33.30
CA SER A 960 -26.63 -1.78 -33.14
C SER A 960 -25.91 -0.67 -32.37
N GLY A 961 -25.87 0.53 -32.96
CA GLY A 961 -25.31 1.73 -32.32
C GLY A 961 -23.78 1.84 -32.36
N LEU A 962 -23.08 0.96 -33.08
CA LEU A 962 -21.61 1.01 -33.20
C LEU A 962 -21.15 2.02 -34.26
N ASP A 963 -20.06 2.73 -33.95
CA ASP A 963 -19.30 3.47 -34.93
C ASP A 963 -18.32 2.51 -35.63
N LEU A 964 -18.60 2.18 -36.88
CA LEU A 964 -17.75 1.34 -37.74
C LEU A 964 -16.89 2.18 -38.70
N SER A 965 -16.72 3.48 -38.42
CA SER A 965 -15.81 4.32 -39.18
C SER A 965 -14.38 3.79 -39.07
N GLU A 966 -13.66 3.78 -40.20
CA GLU A 966 -12.27 3.31 -40.28
C GLU A 966 -12.07 1.80 -40.02
N THR A 967 -13.13 1.02 -39.76
CA THR A 967 -13.07 -0.45 -39.66
C THR A 967 -12.97 -1.11 -41.03
N ASN A 968 -12.09 -2.11 -41.20
CA ASN A 968 -11.98 -2.89 -42.44
C ASN A 968 -12.88 -4.13 -42.39
N LEU A 969 -13.92 -4.20 -43.24
CA LEU A 969 -14.86 -5.32 -43.33
C LEU A 969 -14.74 -6.13 -44.65
N ILE A 970 -13.62 -6.03 -45.40
CA ILE A 970 -13.45 -6.74 -46.69
C ILE A 970 -13.68 -8.24 -46.49
N GLY A 971 -14.69 -8.81 -47.15
CA GLY A 971 -14.94 -10.25 -47.13
C GLY A 971 -15.51 -10.80 -45.81
N ALA A 972 -15.94 -9.95 -44.88
CA ALA A 972 -16.60 -10.38 -43.65
C ALA A 972 -17.95 -11.08 -43.94
N ILE A 973 -18.29 -12.09 -43.13
CA ILE A 973 -19.52 -12.89 -43.26
C ILE A 973 -20.60 -12.31 -42.35
N LEU A 974 -21.67 -11.74 -42.92
CA LEU A 974 -22.73 -11.03 -42.21
C LEU A 974 -24.09 -11.73 -42.32
N ARG A 975 -24.20 -12.98 -41.86
CA ARG A 975 -25.47 -13.74 -41.95
C ARG A 975 -26.40 -13.42 -40.77
N MET A 976 -27.69 -13.23 -41.06
CA MET A 976 -28.76 -13.07 -40.07
C MET A 976 -28.69 -11.79 -39.20
N LEU A 977 -28.19 -10.67 -39.74
CA LEU A 977 -28.37 -9.34 -39.14
C LEU A 977 -29.84 -8.90 -39.23
N THR A 978 -30.34 -8.17 -38.23
CA THR A 978 -31.72 -7.65 -38.24
C THR A 978 -31.84 -6.44 -39.19
N SER A 979 -33.05 -6.15 -39.69
CA SER A 979 -33.28 -5.04 -40.62
C SER A 979 -32.93 -3.66 -40.04
N VAL A 980 -32.86 -3.53 -38.72
CA VAL A 980 -32.48 -2.28 -38.01
C VAL A 980 -30.96 -2.11 -37.94
N GLU A 981 -30.21 -3.21 -37.79
CA GLU A 981 -28.73 -3.19 -37.81
C GLU A 981 -28.18 -2.82 -39.18
N LEU A 982 -28.83 -3.29 -40.26
CA LEU A 982 -28.46 -2.96 -41.64
C LEU A 982 -28.60 -1.46 -41.97
N ILE A 983 -29.59 -0.77 -41.39
CA ILE A 983 -29.85 0.67 -41.62
C ILE A 983 -28.74 1.54 -41.01
N SER A 984 -28.10 1.10 -39.92
CA SER A 984 -26.94 1.79 -39.33
C SER A 984 -25.67 1.69 -40.20
N MET A 985 -25.63 0.75 -41.16
CA MET A 985 -24.50 0.55 -42.07
C MET A 985 -24.63 1.31 -43.42
N ASP A 986 -25.77 1.96 -43.69
CA ASP A 986 -26.12 2.49 -45.03
C ASP A 986 -25.17 3.59 -45.56
N LEU A 987 -24.42 4.29 -44.71
CA LEU A 987 -23.40 5.27 -45.15
C LEU A 987 -22.05 4.64 -45.52
N ILE A 988 -21.72 3.48 -44.95
CA ILE A 988 -20.46 2.78 -45.16
C ILE A 988 -20.58 1.83 -46.35
N LEU A 989 -21.70 1.10 -46.46
CA LEU A 989 -22.03 0.25 -47.61
C LEU A 989 -22.00 1.04 -48.93
N VAL A 990 -22.49 2.28 -48.97
CA VAL A 990 -22.47 3.13 -50.18
C VAL A 990 -21.04 3.50 -50.59
N LYS A 991 -20.13 3.77 -49.65
CA LYS A 991 -18.71 4.07 -49.95
C LYS A 991 -17.97 2.83 -50.46
N TRP A 992 -18.26 1.66 -49.89
CA TRP A 992 -17.62 0.39 -50.23
C TRP A 992 -18.14 -0.25 -51.52
N ILE A 993 -19.44 -0.15 -51.77
CA ILE A 993 -20.04 -0.46 -53.08
C ILE A 993 -19.41 0.45 -54.14
N SER A 994 -19.14 1.74 -53.83
CA SER A 994 -18.46 2.63 -54.79
C SER A 994 -17.02 2.23 -55.08
N GLU A 995 -16.23 1.79 -54.09
CA GLU A 995 -14.84 1.36 -54.30
C GLU A 995 -14.73 0.01 -55.02
N THR A 996 -15.64 -0.92 -54.74
CA THR A 996 -15.72 -2.21 -55.46
C THR A 996 -16.30 -2.03 -56.88
N LEU A 997 -17.25 -1.13 -57.09
CA LEU A 997 -17.68 -0.71 -58.44
C LEU A 997 -16.56 -0.01 -59.19
N PHE A 998 -15.77 0.86 -58.55
CA PHE A 998 -14.63 1.53 -59.16
C PHE A 998 -13.54 0.53 -59.60
N LEU A 999 -13.31 -0.53 -58.82
CA LEU A 999 -12.42 -1.63 -59.19
C LEU A 999 -12.99 -2.45 -60.36
N MET A 1000 -14.30 -2.75 -60.36
CA MET A 1000 -14.97 -3.39 -61.50
C MET A 1000 -14.97 -2.51 -62.75
N GLU A 1001 -15.13 -1.20 -62.63
CA GLU A 1001 -15.10 -0.24 -63.74
C GLU A 1001 -13.72 -0.18 -64.38
N LYS A 1002 -12.65 -0.21 -63.58
CA LYS A 1002 -11.28 -0.33 -64.08
C LYS A 1002 -11.02 -1.66 -64.79
N ILE A 1003 -11.58 -2.76 -64.30
CA ILE A 1003 -11.49 -4.08 -64.96
C ILE A 1003 -12.29 -4.07 -66.27
N LEU A 1004 -13.46 -3.42 -66.30
CA LEU A 1004 -14.28 -3.27 -67.50
C LEU A 1004 -13.63 -2.33 -68.54
N LEU A 1005 -12.97 -1.25 -68.10
CA LEU A 1005 -12.15 -0.35 -68.93
C LEU A 1005 -10.91 -1.06 -69.48
N ALA A 1006 -10.28 -1.94 -68.69
CA ALA A 1006 -9.18 -2.79 -69.15
C ALA A 1006 -9.65 -3.83 -70.18
N LEU A 1007 -10.82 -4.44 -69.98
CA LEU A 1007 -11.40 -5.40 -70.93
C LEU A 1007 -11.88 -4.74 -72.22
N THR A 1008 -12.46 -3.53 -72.15
CA THR A 1008 -12.91 -2.77 -73.33
C THR A 1008 -11.73 -2.20 -74.12
N SER A 1009 -10.64 -1.78 -73.47
CA SER A 1009 -9.41 -1.39 -74.16
C SER A 1009 -8.73 -2.59 -74.84
N VAL A 1010 -8.74 -3.78 -74.23
CA VAL A 1010 -8.26 -5.02 -74.87
C VAL A 1010 -9.16 -5.41 -76.07
N MET A 1011 -10.48 -5.24 -75.98
CA MET A 1011 -11.38 -5.48 -77.10
C MET A 1011 -11.24 -4.43 -78.22
N LEU A 1012 -11.00 -3.16 -77.90
CA LEU A 1012 -10.73 -2.11 -78.90
C LEU A 1012 -9.37 -2.31 -79.59
N ILE A 1013 -8.35 -2.78 -78.87
CA ILE A 1013 -7.05 -3.17 -79.45
C ILE A 1013 -7.23 -4.38 -80.37
N SER A 1014 -8.04 -5.37 -79.97
CA SER A 1014 -8.39 -6.53 -80.80
C SER A 1014 -9.20 -6.14 -82.05
N ALA A 1015 -10.16 -5.22 -81.92
CA ALA A 1015 -10.95 -4.69 -83.04
C ALA A 1015 -10.10 -3.83 -84.00
N ALA A 1016 -9.15 -3.04 -83.48
CA ALA A 1016 -8.21 -2.27 -84.29
C ALA A 1016 -7.20 -3.18 -85.02
N LEU A 1017 -6.73 -4.26 -84.38
CA LEU A 1017 -5.88 -5.27 -85.01
C LEU A 1017 -6.61 -6.08 -86.09
N THR A 1018 -7.91 -6.30 -85.95
CA THR A 1018 -8.74 -6.97 -86.97
C THR A 1018 -9.17 -6.05 -88.11
N LEU A 1019 -9.29 -4.74 -87.89
CA LEU A 1019 -9.46 -3.75 -88.96
C LEU A 1019 -8.14 -3.49 -89.71
N ALA A 1020 -7.00 -3.52 -89.01
CA ALA A 1020 -5.68 -3.39 -89.63
C ALA A 1020 -5.23 -4.64 -90.40
N SER A 1021 -5.89 -5.79 -90.23
CA SER A 1021 -5.70 -6.99 -91.06
C SER A 1021 -6.68 -7.10 -92.23
N LEU A 1022 -7.66 -6.19 -92.30
CA LEU A 1022 -8.66 -6.10 -93.38
C LEU A 1022 -8.42 -4.93 -94.36
N ILE A 1023 -7.49 -4.03 -94.03
CA ILE A 1023 -6.89 -3.00 -94.91
C ILE A 1023 -5.55 -3.54 -95.39
#